data_AF-A0AAI8YWH7-F1
#
_entry.id   AF-A0AAI8YWH7-F1
#
_cell.length_a   1.000
_cell.length_b   1.000
_cell.length_c   1.000
_cell.angle_alpha   90.00
_cell.angle_beta   90.00
_cell.angle_gamma   90.00
#
_symmetry.space_group_name_H-M   'P 1'
#
loop_
_entity.id
_entity.type
_entity.pdbx_description
1 polymer ?
#
loop_
_entity_poly.entity_id
_entity_poly.type
_entity_poly.pdbx_seq_one_letter_code
_entity_poly.pdbx_strand_id
1 'polypeptide(L)'
;MSAQKSDLPIHAASHEHATHEKEQQLKNGRRNLSLEAAALDLDPFAAPSVYYGASHSPRKVAKSRTYSAVDPDLERIAHDLKPPARRASHDIEGNAPRRYLIDVEKTKKALLNREDTDGNIQITIEDSGPKTIELGTAASGGYRRIDVRGTYMLSNLLQELTLAELFGRKQIVLDEARLNENPVNRLARLIKDQFWPNLTRRIDGSNIAAVARDPKDWTSDPRPRIYVPPGAPEQFEYYTRIAKEHPDIRLDVRWLKEGGPDDDEYVRDLNEAPGILAIAMERVHDTPNGEVDFKGLPFVVPGGRFNELYGWDSYMETLGLLFNGREDLCESMVKHFCFCIRHYGKILNANRSYYLRRSQPPFLTDMALRVYDRIKHKPESLDMLRQAILAAIKDYYCTWMSKPRYDEESGLSRYVPGGLGVPPETEATHFVHILSPYADKHKMTIQNFVHAYNYGHVYEPELDEYFLHDRAVRESGHDTSYRLEKVAAHLATVDLNSCLYKYECDIARTIRAFFGDKLDIPKEWRLPGHPEFETSSTWDRRARKRRQQMDKLMWDEEAGMFFDYNTVKKQQTGYESATTFWAMWAGACTPRQAAVMVEKALPKFEVHGGLVSGTEKSRGPVGVHRPNRQWDYPFGWAPQQILAWTGFLRYGFEEEAQRLAYRWIYMCTKAFVDFNGVVVEKYDVTRQVDPHKVEAEYGNQGGDFKGVATEGFGWVNASYVYGLQIVNAHMKRALGAVTPWDTFRKMTEGEYAPTEAVSSKPPPHAEKPATEHHSGPVQYVHSHTDQQKSQNGHRNGYPNDVNLGHTASPKAKNETSHS
;
A
#
# COMPACT_ATOMS: atom_id res chain seq x y z
N MET A 1 32.16 -28.42 -5.70
CA MET A 1 32.45 -29.81 -5.25
C MET A 1 31.51 -30.77 -5.98
N SER A 2 31.69 -32.09 -5.81
CA SER A 2 31.04 -33.11 -6.65
C SER A 2 29.52 -33.01 -6.73
N ALA A 3 28.96 -33.36 -7.88
CA ALA A 3 27.56 -33.72 -8.03
C ALA A 3 27.34 -35.20 -7.70
N GLN A 4 26.09 -35.58 -7.44
CA GLN A 4 25.57 -36.93 -7.63
C GLN A 4 24.13 -36.83 -8.17
N LYS A 5 23.87 -37.48 -9.30
CA LYS A 5 22.53 -37.91 -9.71
C LYS A 5 22.37 -39.38 -9.34
N SER A 6 21.13 -39.83 -9.19
CA SER A 6 20.77 -41.24 -9.32
C SER A 6 19.66 -41.37 -10.35
N ASP A 7 19.66 -42.47 -11.09
CA ASP A 7 18.85 -42.68 -12.29
C ASP A 7 18.33 -44.12 -12.32
N LEU A 8 17.07 -44.30 -12.78
CA LEU A 8 16.52 -45.54 -13.36
C LEU A 8 16.29 -46.75 -12.38
N PRO A 9 15.51 -47.78 -12.77
CA PRO A 9 14.92 -48.04 -14.10
C PRO A 9 13.38 -48.19 -14.16
N ILE A 10 12.88 -48.18 -15.39
CA ILE A 10 11.52 -48.58 -15.80
C ILE A 10 11.62 -50.00 -16.39
N HIS A 11 10.65 -50.88 -16.12
CA HIS A 11 10.33 -52.01 -16.98
C HIS A 11 8.82 -52.34 -16.94
N ALA A 12 8.30 -52.91 -18.02
CA ALA A 12 6.88 -53.17 -18.23
C ALA A 12 6.58 -54.67 -18.46
N ALA A 13 5.31 -55.07 -18.27
CA ALA A 13 4.80 -56.38 -18.64
C ALA A 13 3.32 -56.31 -19.10
N SER A 14 3.00 -57.09 -20.13
CA SER A 14 1.65 -57.44 -20.62
C SER A 14 1.10 -58.67 -19.83
N HIS A 15 -0.13 -59.18 -19.96
CA HIS A 15 -0.99 -59.40 -21.13
C HIS A 15 -2.51 -59.38 -20.81
N GLU A 16 -3.34 -59.65 -21.83
CA GLU A 16 -4.80 -59.58 -21.84
C GLU A 16 -5.53 -60.62 -20.96
N HIS A 17 -6.73 -60.25 -20.49
CA HIS A 17 -8.00 -61.03 -20.44
C HIS A 17 -9.00 -60.25 -19.54
N ALA A 18 -10.32 -60.22 -19.76
CA ALA A 18 -11.13 -60.78 -20.85
C ALA A 18 -12.29 -59.83 -21.23
N THR A 19 -12.71 -59.85 -22.50
CA THR A 19 -13.82 -59.05 -23.03
C THR A 19 -15.14 -59.82 -22.98
N HIS A 20 -15.93 -59.71 -21.89
CA HIS A 20 -17.27 -60.32 -21.87
C HIS A 20 -18.32 -59.66 -20.93
N GLU A 21 -18.29 -58.34 -20.71
CA GLU A 21 -19.30 -57.69 -19.83
C GLU A 21 -19.80 -56.31 -20.31
N LYS A 22 -19.92 -56.10 -21.63
CA LYS A 22 -20.28 -54.79 -22.22
C LYS A 22 -21.49 -54.76 -23.16
N GLU A 23 -22.38 -55.75 -23.10
CA GLU A 23 -23.53 -55.86 -24.02
C GLU A 23 -24.91 -56.08 -23.37
N GLN A 24 -25.02 -56.10 -22.04
CA GLN A 24 -26.29 -56.40 -21.33
C GLN A 24 -26.93 -55.27 -20.51
N GLN A 25 -26.41 -54.04 -20.54
CA GLN A 25 -27.04 -52.87 -19.87
C GLN A 25 -27.67 -51.85 -20.81
N LEU A 26 -27.61 -52.04 -22.13
CA LEU A 26 -28.27 -51.18 -23.13
C LEU A 26 -29.78 -51.50 -23.35
N LYS A 27 -30.49 -51.92 -22.30
CA LYS A 27 -31.90 -52.34 -22.39
C LYS A 27 -32.77 -52.15 -21.13
N ASN A 28 -32.53 -51.10 -20.34
CA ASN A 28 -33.43 -50.70 -19.25
C ASN A 28 -33.58 -49.16 -19.08
N GLY A 29 -33.78 -48.45 -20.20
CA GLY A 29 -34.19 -47.05 -20.15
C GLY A 29 -35.66 -46.89 -19.70
N ARG A 30 -35.98 -45.78 -19.03
CA ARG A 30 -37.31 -45.38 -18.50
C ARG A 30 -37.77 -46.01 -17.18
N ARG A 31 -37.03 -45.79 -16.08
CA ARG A 31 -37.56 -45.48 -14.72
C ARG A 31 -36.43 -45.18 -13.72
N ASN A 32 -36.02 -43.89 -13.65
CA ASN A 32 -35.38 -43.23 -12.50
C ASN A 32 -35.02 -41.77 -12.88
N LEU A 33 -36.04 -40.93 -13.08
CA LEU A 33 -35.90 -39.49 -13.40
C LEU A 33 -36.55 -38.65 -12.29
N SER A 34 -36.14 -38.86 -11.03
CA SER A 34 -36.78 -38.25 -9.87
C SER A 34 -35.88 -37.99 -8.65
N LEU A 35 -34.54 -38.14 -8.78
CA LEU A 35 -33.60 -37.89 -7.66
C LEU A 35 -32.36 -37.05 -8.01
N GLU A 36 -32.25 -36.49 -9.22
CA GLU A 36 -31.32 -35.39 -9.49
C GLU A 36 -31.98 -34.04 -9.16
N ALA A 37 -32.08 -33.75 -7.86
CA ALA A 37 -32.36 -32.39 -7.39
C ALA A 37 -31.15 -31.50 -7.70
N ALA A 38 -31.36 -30.41 -8.43
CA ALA A 38 -30.27 -29.56 -8.90
C ALA A 38 -29.65 -28.75 -7.76
N ALA A 39 -28.55 -29.26 -7.19
CA ALA A 39 -27.69 -28.51 -6.29
C ALA A 39 -27.04 -27.34 -7.05
N LEU A 40 -27.54 -26.13 -6.83
CA LEU A 40 -26.79 -24.90 -7.09
C LEU A 40 -25.77 -24.74 -5.96
N ASP A 41 -24.68 -25.50 -6.08
CA ASP A 41 -23.54 -25.44 -5.18
C ASP A 41 -22.58 -24.37 -5.71
N LEU A 42 -22.90 -23.12 -5.38
CA LEU A 42 -22.11 -21.95 -5.71
C LEU A 42 -21.11 -21.69 -4.58
N ASP A 43 -19.86 -21.45 -4.93
CA ASP A 43 -18.85 -20.97 -3.99
C ASP A 43 -19.31 -19.63 -3.38
N PRO A 44 -19.57 -19.56 -2.05
CA PRO A 44 -20.07 -18.35 -1.40
C PRO A 44 -19.03 -17.21 -1.38
N PHE A 45 -17.75 -17.50 -1.66
CA PHE A 45 -16.66 -16.53 -1.67
C PHE A 45 -16.26 -16.07 -3.09
N ALA A 46 -16.87 -16.64 -4.13
CA ALA A 46 -16.58 -16.31 -5.53
C ALA A 46 -16.66 -14.79 -5.82
N ALA A 47 -15.85 -14.32 -6.77
CA ALA A 47 -15.83 -12.91 -7.19
C ALA A 47 -17.25 -12.43 -7.59
N PRO A 48 -17.62 -11.15 -7.34
CA PRO A 48 -18.98 -10.65 -7.61
C PRO A 48 -19.46 -10.88 -9.05
N SER A 49 -18.56 -10.80 -10.03
CA SER A 49 -18.82 -11.10 -11.44
C SER A 49 -19.18 -12.56 -11.73
N VAL A 50 -18.77 -13.50 -10.87
CA VAL A 50 -19.15 -14.92 -10.93
C VAL A 50 -20.43 -15.15 -10.12
N TYR A 51 -20.46 -14.66 -8.88
CA TYR A 51 -21.57 -14.89 -7.93
C TYR A 51 -22.86 -14.21 -8.41
N TYR A 52 -22.83 -12.91 -8.72
CA TYR A 52 -23.98 -12.17 -9.26
C TYR A 52 -24.06 -12.18 -10.78
N GLY A 53 -22.97 -12.45 -11.51
CA GLY A 53 -23.01 -12.52 -12.98
C GLY A 53 -23.44 -13.89 -13.52
N ALA A 54 -22.48 -14.73 -13.88
CA ALA A 54 -22.72 -15.99 -14.62
C ALA A 54 -23.63 -17.01 -13.90
N SER A 55 -23.64 -16.99 -12.56
CA SER A 55 -24.40 -17.94 -11.74
C SER A 55 -25.90 -17.62 -11.70
N HIS A 56 -26.25 -16.34 -11.50
CA HIS A 56 -27.63 -15.85 -11.41
C HIS A 56 -28.31 -15.66 -12.78
N SER A 57 -27.96 -16.46 -13.80
CA SER A 57 -28.67 -16.44 -15.09
C SER A 57 -30.12 -16.92 -14.91
N PRO A 58 -31.15 -16.17 -15.37
CA PRO A 58 -32.55 -16.59 -15.24
C PRO A 58 -32.81 -18.00 -15.77
N ARG A 59 -32.11 -18.44 -16.84
CA ARG A 59 -32.24 -19.79 -17.41
C ARG A 59 -31.67 -20.91 -16.53
N LYS A 60 -30.76 -20.63 -15.60
CA LYS A 60 -30.25 -21.61 -14.62
C LYS A 60 -31.11 -21.63 -13.36
N VAL A 61 -31.59 -20.46 -12.91
CA VAL A 61 -32.52 -20.35 -11.77
C VAL A 61 -33.92 -20.89 -12.13
N ALA A 62 -34.33 -20.87 -13.41
CA ALA A 62 -35.67 -21.25 -13.91
C ALA A 62 -36.22 -22.63 -13.48
N LYS A 63 -35.43 -23.54 -12.91
CA LYS A 63 -35.97 -24.76 -12.28
C LYS A 63 -36.72 -24.49 -10.96
N SER A 64 -36.50 -23.35 -10.31
CA SER A 64 -37.31 -22.87 -9.16
C SER A 64 -38.59 -22.13 -9.57
N ARG A 65 -39.24 -22.61 -10.65
CA ARG A 65 -40.62 -22.36 -11.12
C ARG A 65 -41.11 -20.93 -11.39
N THR A 66 -42.13 -20.88 -12.24
CA THR A 66 -42.97 -19.70 -12.52
C THR A 66 -43.56 -19.13 -11.24
N TYR A 67 -43.35 -17.84 -10.99
CA TYR A 67 -43.91 -17.14 -9.84
C TYR A 67 -45.42 -16.92 -10.03
N SER A 68 -46.22 -17.46 -9.11
CA SER A 68 -47.53 -16.88 -8.79
C SER A 68 -47.34 -15.55 -8.05
N ALA A 69 -48.31 -14.65 -8.12
CA ALA A 69 -48.26 -13.39 -7.37
C ALA A 69 -48.13 -13.66 -5.86
N VAL A 70 -47.03 -13.24 -5.26
CA VAL A 70 -46.84 -13.21 -3.81
C VAL A 70 -47.36 -11.85 -3.33
N ASP A 71 -48.57 -11.84 -2.78
CA ASP A 71 -49.15 -10.65 -2.16
C ASP A 71 -48.38 -10.33 -0.86
N PRO A 72 -47.67 -9.17 -0.76
CA PRO A 72 -46.87 -8.85 0.42
C PRO A 72 -47.63 -8.07 1.50
N ASP A 73 -48.85 -7.61 1.25
CA ASP A 73 -49.52 -6.60 2.09
C ASP A 73 -50.47 -7.18 3.16
N LEU A 74 -50.58 -8.52 3.24
CA LEU A 74 -51.39 -9.22 4.24
C LEU A 74 -50.88 -9.15 5.69
N GLU A 75 -49.67 -8.63 5.95
CA GLU A 75 -49.13 -8.38 7.29
C GLU A 75 -48.85 -6.89 7.55
N ARG A 76 -49.88 -6.04 7.41
CA ARG A 76 -49.79 -4.60 7.72
C ARG A 76 -50.86 -4.06 8.68
N ILE A 77 -51.14 -4.83 9.75
CA ILE A 77 -51.85 -4.34 10.94
C ILE A 77 -50.96 -4.48 12.17
N ALA A 78 -49.96 -3.59 12.28
CA ALA A 78 -49.07 -3.46 13.44
C ALA A 78 -48.61 -2.00 13.58
N HIS A 79 -49.52 -1.11 13.99
CA HIS A 79 -49.15 0.22 14.45
C HIS A 79 -48.42 0.15 15.80
N ASP A 80 -47.50 1.10 16.03
CA ASP A 80 -46.92 1.48 17.32
C ASP A 80 -46.18 0.41 18.15
N LEU A 81 -45.72 -0.68 17.53
CA LEU A 81 -44.71 -1.56 18.13
C LEU A 81 -43.29 -1.01 17.88
N LYS A 82 -42.55 -0.77 18.97
CA LYS A 82 -41.10 -0.50 18.89
C LYS A 82 -40.39 -1.68 18.21
N PRO A 83 -39.41 -1.44 17.31
CA PRO A 83 -38.66 -2.53 16.69
C PRO A 83 -37.92 -3.37 17.75
N PRO A 84 -37.78 -4.69 17.54
CA PRO A 84 -37.13 -5.56 18.50
C PRO A 84 -35.67 -5.15 18.73
N ALA A 85 -35.27 -5.13 20.00
CA ALA A 85 -33.89 -4.86 20.40
C ALA A 85 -33.00 -6.08 20.08
N ARG A 86 -31.74 -5.81 19.71
CA ARG A 86 -30.74 -6.84 19.40
C ARG A 86 -30.56 -7.81 20.58
N ARG A 87 -30.88 -9.09 20.36
CA ARG A 87 -30.64 -10.17 21.32
C ARG A 87 -29.13 -10.49 21.40
N ALA A 88 -28.58 -10.43 22.61
CA ALA A 88 -27.15 -10.63 22.89
C ALA A 88 -26.76 -12.09 23.21
N SER A 89 -27.72 -12.99 23.35
CA SER A 89 -27.48 -14.43 23.52
C SER A 89 -27.03 -15.09 22.22
N HIS A 90 -26.19 -16.13 22.33
CA HIS A 90 -25.99 -17.07 21.23
C HIS A 90 -27.33 -17.74 20.87
N ASP A 91 -27.60 -17.88 19.57
CA ASP A 91 -28.68 -18.71 19.05
C ASP A 91 -28.13 -20.08 18.62
N ILE A 92 -29.01 -21.06 18.46
CA ILE A 92 -28.62 -22.41 18.04
C ILE A 92 -28.11 -22.37 16.58
N GLU A 93 -26.85 -22.74 16.39
CA GLU A 93 -26.29 -23.02 15.06
C GLU A 93 -26.87 -24.32 14.51
N GLY A 94 -27.18 -24.35 13.21
CA GLY A 94 -27.77 -25.50 12.54
C GLY A 94 -26.76 -26.15 11.60
N ASN A 95 -26.82 -27.49 11.46
CA ASN A 95 -25.88 -28.30 10.68
C ASN A 95 -25.89 -28.05 9.16
N ALA A 96 -26.57 -27.02 8.65
CA ALA A 96 -26.69 -26.70 7.24
C ALA A 96 -26.41 -25.21 6.98
N PRO A 97 -25.67 -24.86 5.92
CA PRO A 97 -25.32 -23.47 5.61
C PRO A 97 -26.59 -22.65 5.36
N ARG A 98 -26.73 -21.53 6.09
CA ARG A 98 -27.92 -20.68 5.95
C ARG A 98 -27.83 -19.85 4.66
N ARG A 99 -28.94 -19.81 3.94
CA ARG A 99 -29.14 -19.00 2.72
C ARG A 99 -30.39 -18.14 2.87
N TYR A 100 -30.29 -16.88 2.49
CA TYR A 100 -31.38 -15.91 2.50
C TYR A 100 -31.96 -15.73 1.10
N LEU A 101 -33.28 -15.52 1.01
CA LEU A 101 -33.97 -15.07 -0.19
C LEU A 101 -34.27 -13.58 -0.04
N ILE A 102 -33.72 -12.77 -0.94
CA ILE A 102 -33.65 -11.32 -0.79
C ILE A 102 -34.26 -10.63 -2.01
N ASP A 103 -35.13 -9.64 -1.75
CA ASP A 103 -35.51 -8.59 -2.70
C ASP A 103 -34.54 -7.43 -2.51
N VAL A 104 -33.71 -7.16 -3.52
CA VAL A 104 -32.50 -6.32 -3.36
C VAL A 104 -32.87 -4.87 -3.06
N GLU A 105 -33.82 -4.30 -3.80
CA GLU A 105 -34.26 -2.91 -3.64
C GLU A 105 -35.00 -2.73 -2.31
N LYS A 106 -35.96 -3.63 -2.00
CA LYS A 106 -36.77 -3.56 -0.78
C LYS A 106 -35.92 -3.75 0.48
N THR A 107 -35.00 -4.73 0.47
CA THR A 107 -34.11 -4.96 1.62
C THR A 107 -33.05 -3.87 1.76
N LYS A 108 -32.44 -3.36 0.68
CA LYS A 108 -31.48 -2.24 0.76
C LYS A 108 -32.12 -0.98 1.33
N LYS A 109 -33.33 -0.63 0.88
CA LYS A 109 -34.09 0.51 1.40
C LYS A 109 -34.50 0.32 2.86
N ALA A 110 -34.95 -0.87 3.26
CA ALA A 110 -35.30 -1.16 4.64
C ALA A 110 -34.11 -1.20 5.59
N LEU A 111 -32.92 -1.58 5.08
CA LEU A 111 -31.66 -1.60 5.82
C LEU A 111 -31.12 -0.18 6.05
N LEU A 112 -31.03 0.63 4.99
CA LEU A 112 -30.57 2.02 5.09
C LEU A 112 -31.47 2.86 6.00
N ASN A 113 -32.80 2.84 5.80
CA ASN A 113 -33.78 3.55 6.64
C ASN A 113 -33.78 3.16 8.14
N ARG A 114 -32.94 2.22 8.56
CA ARG A 114 -32.89 1.63 9.90
C ARG A 114 -31.50 1.69 10.53
N GLU A 115 -30.44 1.50 9.75
CA GLU A 115 -29.07 1.33 10.23
C GLU A 115 -28.08 2.38 9.71
N ASP A 116 -28.43 3.13 8.66
CA ASP A 116 -27.74 4.35 8.19
C ASP A 116 -28.47 5.55 8.82
N THR A 117 -27.76 6.32 9.65
CA THR A 117 -28.35 7.35 10.53
C THR A 117 -27.77 8.75 10.32
N ASP A 118 -26.70 8.90 9.55
CA ASP A 118 -26.18 10.19 9.08
C ASP A 118 -26.52 10.47 7.59
N GLY A 119 -26.98 9.46 6.84
CA GLY A 119 -27.37 9.55 5.43
C GLY A 119 -26.23 9.33 4.43
N ASN A 120 -25.08 8.83 4.87
CA ASN A 120 -23.89 8.67 4.02
C ASN A 120 -23.94 7.45 3.07
N ILE A 121 -24.93 6.55 3.22
CA ILE A 121 -25.07 5.27 2.48
C ILE A 121 -23.95 4.28 2.79
N GLN A 122 -23.56 4.22 4.06
CA GLN A 122 -22.67 3.22 4.67
C GLN A 122 -23.33 2.72 5.96
N ILE A 123 -22.79 1.66 6.58
CA ILE A 123 -23.19 1.23 7.93
C ILE A 123 -21.94 1.07 8.78
N THR A 124 -21.85 1.88 9.84
CA THR A 124 -20.65 2.05 10.65
C THR A 124 -20.89 1.78 12.14
N ILE A 125 -19.84 1.92 12.95
CA ILE A 125 -19.94 1.98 14.42
C ILE A 125 -20.45 3.34 14.94
N GLU A 126 -20.39 4.40 14.13
CA GLU A 126 -20.85 5.74 14.50
C GLU A 126 -22.38 5.83 14.37
N ASP A 127 -22.97 5.02 13.49
CA ASP A 127 -24.41 4.92 13.31
C ASP A 127 -25.16 4.43 14.56
N SER A 128 -26.26 5.11 14.89
CA SER A 128 -27.08 4.85 16.09
C SER A 128 -28.20 3.82 15.89
N GLY A 129 -28.24 3.15 14.73
CA GLY A 129 -29.23 2.11 14.40
C GLY A 129 -29.24 0.90 15.36
N PRO A 130 -30.32 0.09 15.37
CA PRO A 130 -30.53 -1.00 16.33
C PRO A 130 -29.61 -2.21 16.13
N LYS A 131 -28.78 -2.21 15.09
CA LYS A 131 -27.81 -3.26 14.70
C LYS A 131 -28.44 -4.65 14.59
N THR A 132 -29.66 -4.74 14.02
CA THR A 132 -30.33 -6.01 13.73
C THR A 132 -31.38 -5.89 12.62
N ILE A 133 -31.36 -6.76 11.61
CA ILE A 133 -32.39 -6.88 10.57
C ILE A 133 -32.82 -8.33 10.38
N GLU A 134 -34.11 -8.57 10.16
CA GLU A 134 -34.62 -9.90 9.80
C GLU A 134 -34.49 -10.17 8.30
N LEU A 135 -33.94 -11.32 7.91
CA LEU A 135 -33.94 -11.80 6.52
C LEU A 135 -34.71 -13.13 6.38
N GLY A 136 -35.50 -13.24 5.31
CA GLY A 136 -36.23 -14.46 4.96
C GLY A 136 -35.29 -15.56 4.46
N THR A 137 -35.46 -16.79 4.95
CA THR A 137 -34.60 -17.93 4.59
C THR A 137 -35.04 -18.58 3.27
N ALA A 138 -34.09 -18.87 2.40
CA ALA A 138 -34.34 -19.48 1.09
C ALA A 138 -34.99 -20.87 1.19
N ALA A 139 -34.58 -21.67 2.18
CA ALA A 139 -35.16 -22.99 2.46
C ALA A 139 -36.66 -22.96 2.86
N SER A 140 -37.19 -21.79 3.23
CA SER A 140 -38.61 -21.59 3.53
C SER A 140 -39.33 -20.71 2.50
N GLY A 141 -38.70 -20.39 1.36
CA GLY A 141 -39.26 -19.44 0.39
C GLY A 141 -39.45 -18.02 0.96
N GLY A 142 -38.75 -17.67 2.05
CA GLY A 142 -38.88 -16.40 2.76
C GLY A 142 -39.81 -16.39 3.98
N TYR A 143 -40.65 -17.42 4.19
CA TYR A 143 -41.62 -17.44 5.29
C TYR A 143 -41.00 -17.46 6.69
N ARG A 144 -39.90 -18.19 6.90
CA ARG A 144 -39.13 -18.17 8.16
C ARG A 144 -38.01 -17.14 8.07
N ARG A 145 -37.95 -16.24 9.04
CA ARG A 145 -36.94 -15.18 9.14
C ARG A 145 -35.90 -15.47 10.22
N ILE A 146 -34.71 -14.88 10.07
CA ILE A 146 -33.58 -14.97 11.02
C ILE A 146 -32.91 -13.59 11.16
N ASP A 147 -32.47 -13.25 12.38
CA ASP A 147 -31.73 -12.03 12.71
C ASP A 147 -30.30 -12.02 12.14
N VAL A 148 -29.99 -11.09 11.23
CA VAL A 148 -28.61 -10.65 10.94
C VAL A 148 -28.26 -9.49 11.88
N ARG A 149 -27.14 -9.58 12.60
CA ARG A 149 -26.83 -8.73 13.77
C ARG A 149 -25.44 -8.10 13.73
N GLY A 150 -25.33 -6.90 14.29
CA GLY A 150 -24.07 -6.17 14.46
C GLY A 150 -23.62 -5.44 13.19
N THR A 151 -22.92 -4.32 13.37
CA THR A 151 -22.43 -3.43 12.29
C THR A 151 -21.79 -4.21 11.14
N TYR A 152 -20.86 -5.12 11.44
CA TYR A 152 -20.08 -5.80 10.40
C TYR A 152 -20.93 -6.65 9.43
N MET A 153 -21.84 -7.51 9.93
CA MET A 153 -22.68 -8.32 9.05
C MET A 153 -23.72 -7.47 8.29
N LEU A 154 -24.19 -6.36 8.89
CA LEU A 154 -25.14 -5.44 8.27
C LEU A 154 -24.47 -4.56 7.19
N SER A 155 -23.23 -4.14 7.43
CA SER A 155 -22.38 -3.52 6.40
C SER A 155 -22.11 -4.48 5.26
N ASN A 156 -21.66 -5.71 5.54
CA ASN A 156 -21.46 -6.71 4.49
C ASN A 156 -22.76 -6.94 3.71
N LEU A 157 -23.94 -6.93 4.36
CA LEU A 157 -25.22 -7.01 3.68
C LEU A 157 -25.47 -5.80 2.75
N LEU A 158 -25.19 -4.56 3.20
CA LEU A 158 -25.29 -3.37 2.35
C LEU A 158 -24.32 -3.41 1.16
N GLN A 159 -23.09 -3.90 1.36
CA GLN A 159 -22.10 -4.11 0.31
C GLN A 159 -22.60 -5.12 -0.73
N GLU A 160 -23.03 -6.31 -0.29
CA GLU A 160 -23.51 -7.38 -1.16
C GLU A 160 -24.80 -7.01 -1.90
N LEU A 161 -25.73 -6.28 -1.25
CA LEU A 161 -26.91 -5.71 -1.89
C LEU A 161 -26.54 -4.69 -2.98
N THR A 162 -25.56 -3.82 -2.71
CA THR A 162 -25.09 -2.81 -3.68
C THR A 162 -24.37 -3.46 -4.87
N LEU A 163 -23.57 -4.51 -4.63
CA LEU A 163 -22.99 -5.32 -5.71
C LEU A 163 -24.09 -6.02 -6.53
N ALA A 164 -25.09 -6.62 -5.89
CA ALA A 164 -26.21 -7.26 -6.59
C ALA A 164 -26.99 -6.27 -7.47
N GLU A 165 -27.24 -5.06 -6.98
CA GLU A 165 -27.87 -3.95 -7.71
C GLU A 165 -27.03 -3.52 -8.92
N LEU A 166 -25.70 -3.35 -8.77
CA LEU A 166 -24.78 -3.04 -9.86
C LEU A 166 -24.74 -4.15 -10.95
N PHE A 167 -24.95 -5.41 -10.57
CA PHE A 167 -25.13 -6.53 -11.49
C PHE A 167 -26.59 -6.72 -11.97
N GLY A 168 -27.46 -5.71 -11.77
CA GLY A 168 -28.83 -5.66 -12.27
C GLY A 168 -29.79 -6.66 -11.61
N ARG A 169 -29.50 -7.11 -10.38
CA ARG A 169 -30.28 -8.16 -9.69
C ARG A 169 -31.35 -7.55 -8.80
N LYS A 170 -32.61 -7.91 -9.08
CA LYS A 170 -33.77 -7.57 -8.25
C LYS A 170 -34.04 -8.59 -7.14
N GLN A 171 -33.71 -9.86 -7.38
CA GLN A 171 -33.74 -10.91 -6.37
C GLN A 171 -32.44 -11.73 -6.43
N ILE A 172 -31.97 -12.16 -5.26
CA ILE A 172 -30.78 -13.00 -5.08
C ILE A 172 -31.03 -14.08 -4.03
N VAL A 173 -30.24 -15.15 -4.11
CA VAL A 173 -29.98 -16.05 -2.97
C VAL A 173 -28.61 -15.69 -2.40
N LEU A 174 -28.53 -15.42 -1.10
CA LEU A 174 -27.32 -14.97 -0.42
C LEU A 174 -26.93 -15.91 0.71
N ASP A 175 -25.72 -16.48 0.65
CA ASP A 175 -25.15 -17.33 1.70
C ASP A 175 -24.72 -16.49 2.93
N GLU A 176 -25.10 -16.91 4.13
CA GLU A 176 -24.70 -16.27 5.40
C GLU A 176 -23.17 -16.22 5.57
N ALA A 177 -22.47 -17.22 5.01
CA ALA A 177 -21.01 -17.31 4.92
C ALA A 177 -20.35 -16.06 4.30
N ARG A 178 -21.05 -15.36 3.40
CA ARG A 178 -20.58 -14.14 2.75
C ARG A 178 -20.79 -12.87 3.60
N LEU A 179 -21.59 -12.97 4.66
CA LEU A 179 -21.88 -11.89 5.61
C LEU A 179 -21.06 -12.01 6.91
N ASN A 180 -20.84 -13.23 7.42
CA ASN A 180 -20.03 -13.50 8.62
C ASN A 180 -18.58 -13.92 8.32
N GLU A 181 -18.13 -13.74 7.08
CA GLU A 181 -16.77 -14.01 6.63
C GLU A 181 -15.72 -13.37 7.56
N ASN A 182 -14.65 -14.10 7.89
CA ASN A 182 -13.58 -13.54 8.72
C ASN A 182 -12.97 -12.29 8.04
N PRO A 183 -12.83 -11.14 8.73
CA PRO A 183 -12.48 -9.88 8.07
C PRO A 183 -11.09 -9.88 7.43
N VAL A 184 -10.13 -10.63 7.97
CA VAL A 184 -8.80 -10.79 7.35
C VAL A 184 -8.89 -11.55 6.03
N ASN A 185 -9.71 -12.60 5.99
CA ASN A 185 -9.98 -13.35 4.76
C ASN A 185 -10.75 -12.48 3.76
N ARG A 186 -11.81 -11.78 4.21
CA ARG A 186 -12.64 -10.92 3.36
C ARG A 186 -11.82 -9.84 2.68
N LEU A 187 -11.00 -9.08 3.44
CA LEU A 187 -10.17 -8.02 2.87
C LEU A 187 -9.08 -8.58 1.95
N ALA A 188 -8.38 -9.66 2.34
CA ALA A 188 -7.37 -10.29 1.46
C ALA A 188 -7.98 -10.83 0.15
N ARG A 189 -9.21 -11.35 0.20
CA ARG A 189 -9.98 -11.83 -0.96
C ARG A 189 -10.47 -10.67 -1.83
N LEU A 190 -11.03 -9.61 -1.24
CA LEU A 190 -11.44 -8.40 -1.98
C LEU A 190 -10.25 -7.76 -2.68
N ILE A 191 -9.08 -7.65 -2.03
CA ILE A 191 -7.84 -7.18 -2.64
C ILE A 191 -7.50 -7.99 -3.89
N LYS A 192 -7.44 -9.32 -3.75
CA LYS A 192 -7.07 -10.26 -4.81
C LYS A 192 -8.05 -10.26 -5.99
N ASP A 193 -9.35 -10.41 -5.70
CA ASP A 193 -10.38 -10.82 -6.66
C ASP A 193 -11.30 -9.68 -7.12
N GLN A 194 -11.17 -8.48 -6.53
CA GLN A 194 -11.96 -7.30 -6.90
C GLN A 194 -11.10 -6.03 -7.06
N PHE A 195 -10.25 -5.70 -6.08
CA PHE A 195 -9.51 -4.43 -6.10
C PHE A 195 -8.42 -4.41 -7.16
N TRP A 196 -7.54 -5.44 -7.27
CA TRP A 196 -6.55 -5.46 -8.36
C TRP A 196 -7.17 -5.43 -9.76
N PRO A 197 -8.26 -6.17 -10.07
CA PRO A 197 -9.02 -5.97 -11.31
C PRO A 197 -9.49 -4.52 -11.51
N ASN A 198 -10.09 -3.90 -10.49
CA ASN A 198 -10.65 -2.55 -10.61
C ASN A 198 -9.57 -1.44 -10.63
N LEU A 199 -8.37 -1.68 -10.10
CA LEU A 199 -7.19 -0.83 -10.24
C LEU A 199 -6.37 -1.12 -11.53
N THR A 200 -6.70 -2.18 -12.29
CA THR A 200 -6.00 -2.47 -13.54
C THR A 200 -6.40 -1.46 -14.62
N ARG A 201 -5.41 -0.93 -15.35
CA ARG A 201 -5.60 -0.09 -16.54
C ARG A 201 -4.83 -0.67 -17.74
N ARG A 202 -5.19 -0.23 -18.93
CA ARG A 202 -4.44 -0.32 -20.20
C ARG A 202 -4.58 1.05 -20.88
N ILE A 203 -3.72 1.38 -21.84
CA ILE A 203 -3.86 2.56 -22.69
C ILE A 203 -3.82 2.10 -24.15
N ASP A 204 -4.99 2.00 -24.77
CA ASP A 204 -5.15 1.65 -26.19
C ASP A 204 -6.48 2.18 -26.75
N GLY A 205 -6.74 1.94 -28.03
CA GLY A 205 -7.91 2.47 -28.73
C GLY A 205 -9.25 2.08 -28.10
N SER A 206 -9.31 0.99 -27.31
CA SER A 206 -10.55 0.58 -26.63
C SER A 206 -10.98 1.52 -25.49
N ASN A 207 -10.06 2.33 -24.94
CA ASN A 207 -10.33 3.19 -23.79
C ASN A 207 -9.66 4.57 -23.81
N ILE A 208 -8.88 4.91 -24.85
CA ILE A 208 -8.10 6.16 -24.93
C ILE A 208 -8.95 7.43 -24.69
N ALA A 209 -10.22 7.44 -25.11
CA ALA A 209 -11.16 8.55 -24.85
C ALA A 209 -11.35 8.87 -23.36
N ALA A 210 -11.33 7.85 -22.50
CA ALA A 210 -11.46 7.99 -21.06
C ALA A 210 -10.11 8.28 -20.39
N VAL A 211 -9.06 7.56 -20.78
CA VAL A 211 -7.76 7.60 -20.08
C VAL A 211 -6.91 8.81 -20.49
N ALA A 212 -6.95 9.24 -21.75
CA ALA A 212 -6.23 10.43 -22.21
C ALA A 212 -6.92 11.75 -21.83
N ARG A 213 -8.17 11.72 -21.36
CA ARG A 213 -8.82 12.90 -20.78
C ARG A 213 -8.08 13.30 -19.50
N ASP A 214 -7.90 14.59 -19.31
CA ASP A 214 -7.27 15.14 -18.11
C ASP A 214 -8.30 15.93 -17.29
N PRO A 215 -8.50 15.65 -15.99
CA PRO A 215 -9.26 16.55 -15.12
C PRO A 215 -8.52 17.85 -14.79
N LYS A 216 -7.24 18.00 -15.19
CA LYS A 216 -6.40 19.18 -14.99
C LYS A 216 -6.13 19.94 -16.30
N ASP A 217 -6.79 19.60 -17.41
CA ASP A 217 -6.73 20.40 -18.64
C ASP A 217 -7.62 21.64 -18.49
N TRP A 218 -7.00 22.74 -18.08
CA TRP A 218 -7.63 24.06 -17.89
C TRP A 218 -7.67 24.90 -19.18
N THR A 219 -7.38 24.33 -20.35
CA THR A 219 -7.41 25.06 -21.63
C THR A 219 -8.83 25.38 -22.09
N SER A 220 -8.96 26.22 -23.12
CA SER A 220 -10.27 26.64 -23.68
C SER A 220 -10.95 25.61 -24.58
N ASP A 221 -10.24 24.55 -24.98
CA ASP A 221 -10.76 23.42 -25.76
C ASP A 221 -10.15 22.09 -25.24
N PRO A 222 -10.49 21.70 -24.00
CA PRO A 222 -9.88 20.54 -23.35
C PRO A 222 -10.34 19.26 -24.06
N ARG A 223 -9.39 18.45 -24.50
CA ARG A 223 -9.65 17.26 -25.33
C ARG A 223 -8.66 16.13 -25.01
N PRO A 224 -9.06 14.85 -25.14
CA PRO A 224 -8.13 13.74 -24.93
C PRO A 224 -6.93 13.87 -25.87
N ARG A 225 -5.72 13.85 -25.29
CA ARG A 225 -4.47 14.10 -26.01
C ARG A 225 -3.41 13.07 -25.63
N ILE A 226 -2.74 12.50 -26.62
CA ILE A 226 -1.62 11.57 -26.42
C ILE A 226 -0.36 12.05 -27.15
N TYR A 227 0.75 12.01 -26.41
CA TYR A 227 2.08 12.36 -26.88
C TYR A 227 2.93 11.10 -27.08
N VAL A 228 3.39 10.88 -28.31
CA VAL A 228 4.18 9.71 -28.73
C VAL A 228 5.64 10.12 -28.96
N PRO A 229 6.64 9.37 -28.44
CA PRO A 229 8.05 9.67 -28.66
C PRO A 229 8.47 9.33 -30.11
N PRO A 230 9.39 10.09 -30.72
CA PRO A 230 9.93 9.80 -32.07
C PRO A 230 10.48 8.38 -32.25
N GLY A 231 10.94 7.74 -31.16
CA GLY A 231 11.47 6.38 -31.17
C GLY A 231 10.42 5.24 -31.12
N ALA A 232 9.13 5.54 -31.22
CA ALA A 232 8.04 4.56 -31.29
C ALA A 232 7.01 4.92 -32.39
N PRO A 233 7.44 5.06 -33.67
CA PRO A 233 6.58 5.54 -34.75
C PRO A 233 5.36 4.66 -35.02
N GLU A 234 5.47 3.35 -34.79
CA GLU A 234 4.38 2.39 -34.92
C GLU A 234 3.20 2.70 -33.97
N GLN A 235 3.48 3.28 -32.80
CA GLN A 235 2.41 3.76 -31.90
C GLN A 235 1.77 5.06 -32.40
N PHE A 236 2.53 5.94 -33.06
CA PHE A 236 1.96 7.17 -33.64
C PHE A 236 1.01 6.83 -34.79
N GLU A 237 1.39 5.88 -35.65
CA GLU A 237 0.52 5.35 -36.71
C GLU A 237 -0.75 4.72 -36.13
N TYR A 238 -0.62 3.90 -35.09
CA TYR A 238 -1.74 3.29 -34.37
C TYR A 238 -2.72 4.33 -33.81
N TYR A 239 -2.27 5.24 -32.94
CA TYR A 239 -3.18 6.24 -32.35
C TYR A 239 -3.77 7.19 -33.41
N THR A 240 -3.02 7.49 -34.48
CA THR A 240 -3.52 8.25 -35.64
C THR A 240 -4.59 7.49 -36.43
N ARG A 241 -4.53 6.15 -36.49
CA ARG A 241 -5.61 5.33 -37.06
C ARG A 241 -6.84 5.33 -36.15
N ILE A 242 -6.69 5.11 -34.84
CA ILE A 242 -7.80 5.20 -33.87
C ILE A 242 -8.51 6.56 -33.95
N ALA A 243 -7.77 7.68 -34.06
CA ALA A 243 -8.34 9.03 -34.19
C ALA A 243 -9.13 9.25 -35.50
N LYS A 244 -8.89 8.46 -36.56
CA LYS A 244 -9.64 8.48 -37.82
C LYS A 244 -10.86 7.55 -37.80
N GLU A 245 -10.71 6.39 -37.14
CA GLU A 245 -11.78 5.42 -36.93
C GLU A 245 -12.87 5.98 -35.99
N HIS A 246 -12.48 6.81 -35.02
CA HIS A 246 -13.34 7.40 -33.99
C HIS A 246 -13.20 8.94 -33.90
N PRO A 247 -13.65 9.69 -34.93
CA PRO A 247 -13.48 11.14 -34.99
C PRO A 247 -14.30 11.90 -33.93
N ASP A 248 -15.33 11.27 -33.38
CA ASP A 248 -16.16 11.77 -32.27
C ASP A 248 -15.38 11.96 -30.96
N ILE A 249 -14.31 11.18 -30.74
CA ILE A 249 -13.42 11.30 -29.58
C ILE A 249 -12.63 12.63 -29.61
N ARG A 250 -12.40 13.20 -30.81
CA ARG A 250 -11.49 14.34 -31.04
C ARG A 250 -10.06 14.13 -30.49
N LEU A 251 -9.56 12.89 -30.57
CA LEU A 251 -8.24 12.50 -30.05
C LEU A 251 -7.11 13.29 -30.71
N ASP A 252 -6.35 14.02 -29.90
CA ASP A 252 -5.21 14.85 -30.32
C ASP A 252 -3.91 14.02 -30.22
N VAL A 253 -3.45 13.48 -31.35
CA VAL A 253 -2.26 12.62 -31.43
C VAL A 253 -1.06 13.46 -31.85
N ARG A 254 -0.05 13.57 -30.98
CA ARG A 254 1.12 14.45 -31.19
C ARG A 254 2.44 13.71 -31.05
N TRP A 255 3.41 14.12 -31.85
CA TRP A 255 4.81 13.79 -31.61
C TRP A 255 5.36 14.61 -30.45
N LEU A 256 6.25 14.02 -29.66
CA LEU A 256 7.20 14.76 -28.83
C LEU A 256 8.36 15.26 -29.69
N LYS A 257 8.90 16.43 -29.34
CA LYS A 257 10.17 16.95 -29.86
C LYS A 257 11.30 15.98 -29.50
N GLU A 258 12.22 15.68 -30.42
CA GLU A 258 13.43 14.91 -30.08
C GLU A 258 14.29 15.70 -29.08
N GLY A 259 14.73 15.05 -28.00
CA GLY A 259 15.33 15.72 -26.84
C GLY A 259 14.34 16.52 -25.96
N GLY A 260 13.12 16.76 -26.42
CA GLY A 260 12.06 17.50 -25.72
C GLY A 260 11.77 17.03 -24.28
N PRO A 261 11.73 15.73 -23.97
CA PRO A 261 11.59 15.23 -22.58
C PRO A 261 12.63 15.75 -21.58
N ASP A 262 13.76 16.29 -22.05
CA ASP A 262 14.81 16.88 -21.22
C ASP A 262 15.03 18.39 -21.43
N ASP A 263 14.10 19.04 -22.14
CA ASP A 263 14.07 20.48 -22.42
C ASP A 263 13.02 21.16 -21.51
N ASP A 264 13.46 22.09 -20.66
CA ASP A 264 12.63 22.74 -19.65
C ASP A 264 11.61 23.74 -20.22
N GLU A 265 11.97 24.44 -21.30
CA GLU A 265 11.08 25.39 -21.96
C GLU A 265 10.02 24.62 -22.76
N TYR A 266 10.42 23.59 -23.51
CA TYR A 266 9.48 22.74 -24.23
C TYR A 266 8.44 22.09 -23.30
N VAL A 267 8.86 21.55 -22.15
CA VAL A 267 7.91 20.92 -21.22
C VAL A 267 7.00 21.94 -20.53
N ARG A 268 7.47 23.17 -20.26
CA ARG A 268 6.60 24.28 -19.84
C ARG A 268 5.56 24.59 -20.92
N ASP A 269 5.95 24.68 -22.18
CA ASP A 269 5.05 25.07 -23.28
C ASP A 269 3.98 23.98 -23.55
N LEU A 270 4.25 22.72 -23.21
CA LEU A 270 3.23 21.66 -23.20
C LEU A 270 2.11 21.88 -22.16
N ASN A 271 2.23 22.86 -21.25
CA ASN A 271 1.15 23.20 -20.30
C ASN A 271 -0.05 23.89 -20.99
N GLU A 272 0.15 24.47 -22.18
CA GLU A 272 -0.95 25.00 -23.02
C GLU A 272 -1.64 23.90 -23.84
N ALA A 273 -1.14 22.66 -23.79
CA ALA A 273 -1.73 21.50 -24.43
C ALA A 273 -1.37 20.20 -23.67
N PRO A 274 -1.84 20.02 -22.43
CA PRO A 274 -1.49 18.87 -21.61
C PRO A 274 -2.01 17.56 -22.22
N GLY A 275 -1.38 16.43 -21.90
CA GLY A 275 -1.78 15.14 -22.43
C GLY A 275 -1.09 13.96 -21.76
N ILE A 276 -1.63 12.77 -22.00
CA ILE A 276 -1.01 11.52 -21.55
C ILE A 276 0.18 11.16 -22.44
N LEU A 277 1.18 10.49 -21.86
CA LEU A 277 2.33 9.97 -22.58
C LEU A 277 2.10 8.51 -22.95
N ALA A 278 2.48 8.15 -24.17
CA ALA A 278 2.55 6.77 -24.63
C ALA A 278 3.42 5.90 -23.69
N ILE A 279 3.11 4.60 -23.61
CA ILE A 279 3.88 3.62 -22.83
C ILE A 279 3.97 2.29 -23.60
N ALA A 280 4.67 1.30 -23.06
CA ALA A 280 4.84 0.01 -23.74
C ALA A 280 3.51 -0.65 -24.17
N MET A 281 3.47 -1.12 -25.42
CA MET A 281 2.34 -1.84 -26.03
C MET A 281 2.80 -3.20 -26.55
N GLU A 282 1.88 -4.14 -26.71
CA GLU A 282 2.08 -5.42 -27.40
C GLU A 282 1.47 -5.36 -28.81
N ARG A 283 2.22 -5.78 -29.84
CA ARG A 283 1.65 -5.97 -31.20
C ARG A 283 0.70 -7.16 -31.16
N VAL A 284 -0.48 -7.00 -31.76
CA VAL A 284 -1.46 -8.08 -31.94
C VAL A 284 -1.57 -8.48 -33.42
N HIS A 285 -2.61 -9.23 -33.79
CA HIS A 285 -2.86 -9.55 -35.19
C HIS A 285 -3.19 -8.28 -35.98
N ASP A 286 -2.68 -8.18 -37.20
CA ASP A 286 -2.93 -7.06 -38.10
C ASP A 286 -4.45 -6.91 -38.39
N THR A 287 -4.89 -5.69 -38.71
CA THR A 287 -6.30 -5.37 -38.96
C THR A 287 -6.86 -6.18 -40.14
N PRO A 288 -8.20 -6.27 -40.30
CA PRO A 288 -8.80 -6.86 -41.51
C PRO A 288 -8.34 -6.23 -42.83
N ASN A 289 -7.73 -5.03 -42.79
CA ASN A 289 -7.14 -4.34 -43.95
C ASN A 289 -5.64 -4.64 -44.16
N GLY A 290 -4.99 -5.37 -43.24
CA GLY A 290 -3.56 -5.67 -43.25
C GLY A 290 -2.66 -4.62 -42.59
N GLU A 291 -3.22 -3.71 -41.79
CA GLU A 291 -2.46 -2.69 -41.05
C GLU A 291 -1.98 -3.24 -39.71
N VAL A 292 -0.82 -2.81 -39.21
CA VAL A 292 -0.35 -3.26 -37.89
C VAL A 292 -1.28 -2.75 -36.78
N ASP A 293 -1.56 -3.62 -35.82
CA ASP A 293 -2.44 -3.33 -34.68
C ASP A 293 -1.76 -3.61 -33.33
N PHE A 294 -2.17 -2.86 -32.31
CA PHE A 294 -1.54 -2.86 -30.99
C PHE A 294 -2.55 -2.87 -29.86
N LYS A 295 -2.11 -3.38 -28.71
CA LYS A 295 -2.83 -3.39 -27.45
C LYS A 295 -1.96 -2.83 -26.33
N GLY A 296 -2.53 -2.05 -25.43
CA GLY A 296 -1.77 -1.45 -24.33
C GLY A 296 -1.39 -2.54 -23.35
N LEU A 297 -0.13 -2.62 -22.91
CA LEU A 297 0.21 -3.52 -21.82
C LEU A 297 -0.53 -3.08 -20.53
N PRO A 298 -0.88 -4.03 -19.63
CA PRO A 298 -1.65 -3.72 -18.45
C PRO A 298 -0.77 -3.24 -17.29
N PHE A 299 -1.26 -2.26 -16.54
CA PHE A 299 -0.63 -1.75 -15.33
C PHE A 299 -1.67 -1.56 -14.21
N VAL A 300 -1.20 -1.25 -13.01
CA VAL A 300 -2.03 -0.90 -11.86
C VAL A 300 -1.85 0.60 -11.57
N VAL A 301 -2.92 1.24 -11.11
CA VAL A 301 -2.89 2.64 -10.63
C VAL A 301 -3.06 2.69 -9.11
N PRO A 302 -2.58 3.75 -8.43
CA PRO A 302 -2.73 3.87 -6.99
C PRO A 302 -4.19 3.87 -6.51
N GLY A 303 -5.12 4.37 -7.35
CA GLY A 303 -6.57 4.30 -7.14
C GLY A 303 -7.27 5.65 -7.00
N GLY A 304 -8.60 5.62 -6.88
CA GLY A 304 -9.40 6.83 -6.72
C GLY A 304 -9.33 7.74 -7.96
N ARG A 305 -8.73 8.93 -7.84
CA ARG A 305 -8.66 9.92 -8.93
C ARG A 305 -7.56 9.68 -9.97
N PHE A 306 -6.65 8.73 -9.73
CA PHE A 306 -5.48 8.50 -10.57
C PHE A 306 -5.76 7.50 -11.70
N ASN A 307 -5.32 7.81 -12.93
CA ASN A 307 -5.44 6.93 -14.11
C ASN A 307 -4.08 6.67 -14.80
N GLU A 308 -3.02 7.29 -14.29
CA GLU A 308 -1.66 7.26 -14.79
C GLU A 308 -0.84 6.14 -14.12
N LEU A 309 0.16 5.61 -14.83
CA LEU A 309 1.20 4.77 -14.24
C LEU A 309 2.12 5.65 -13.38
N TYR A 310 2.17 5.39 -12.07
CA TYR A 310 3.06 6.06 -11.12
C TYR A 310 4.35 5.28 -10.89
N GLY A 311 5.44 5.98 -10.53
CA GLY A 311 6.80 5.43 -10.45
C GLY A 311 7.05 4.48 -9.28
N TRP A 312 6.96 4.97 -8.04
CA TRP A 312 7.29 4.18 -6.85
C TRP A 312 6.13 3.31 -6.34
N ASP A 313 4.88 3.74 -6.55
CA ASP A 313 3.67 3.02 -6.20
C ASP A 313 3.65 1.61 -6.81
N SER A 314 3.96 1.49 -8.10
CA SER A 314 3.90 0.21 -8.82
C SER A 314 4.97 -0.80 -8.43
N TYR A 315 6.06 -0.40 -7.75
CA TYR A 315 6.92 -1.35 -7.04
C TYR A 315 6.22 -1.89 -5.78
N MET A 316 5.56 -1.04 -4.99
CA MET A 316 4.81 -1.47 -3.80
C MET A 316 3.64 -2.39 -4.20
N GLU A 317 2.87 -2.02 -5.23
CA GLU A 317 1.81 -2.84 -5.82
C GLU A 317 2.33 -4.20 -6.29
N THR A 318 3.47 -4.22 -6.98
CA THR A 318 4.16 -5.46 -7.41
C THR A 318 4.38 -6.43 -6.24
N LEU A 319 4.74 -5.94 -5.05
CA LEU A 319 4.93 -6.80 -3.88
C LEU A 319 3.65 -7.51 -3.44
N GLY A 320 2.48 -6.88 -3.55
CA GLY A 320 1.18 -7.52 -3.30
C GLY A 320 0.76 -8.44 -4.44
N LEU A 321 0.86 -7.96 -5.67
CA LEU A 321 0.47 -8.66 -6.90
C LEU A 321 1.18 -10.01 -7.08
N LEU A 322 2.49 -10.10 -6.76
CA LEU A 322 3.24 -11.35 -6.83
C LEU A 322 2.76 -12.41 -5.81
N PHE A 323 2.25 -12.00 -4.65
CA PHE A 323 1.60 -12.92 -3.70
C PHE A 323 0.17 -13.28 -4.10
N ASN A 324 -0.48 -12.48 -4.94
CA ASN A 324 -1.79 -12.78 -5.51
C ASN A 324 -1.76 -13.52 -6.86
N GLY A 325 -0.57 -13.89 -7.36
CA GLY A 325 -0.42 -14.61 -8.63
C GLY A 325 -0.71 -13.76 -9.86
N ARG A 326 -0.34 -12.47 -9.80
CA ARG A 326 -0.51 -11.47 -10.87
C ARG A 326 0.82 -11.03 -11.48
N GLU A 327 1.69 -12.00 -11.74
CA GLU A 327 2.96 -11.82 -12.47
C GLU A 327 2.77 -11.13 -13.84
N ASP A 328 1.59 -11.27 -14.46
CA ASP A 328 1.23 -10.64 -15.73
C ASP A 328 1.24 -9.11 -15.66
N LEU A 329 0.74 -8.53 -14.57
CA LEU A 329 0.75 -7.08 -14.34
C LEU A 329 2.16 -6.60 -14.00
N CYS A 330 2.88 -7.35 -13.15
CA CYS A 330 4.20 -6.94 -12.68
C CYS A 330 5.24 -6.95 -13.82
N GLU A 331 5.21 -7.96 -14.69
CA GLU A 331 6.06 -8.04 -15.89
C GLU A 331 5.77 -6.88 -16.87
N SER A 332 4.49 -6.50 -16.98
CA SER A 332 4.04 -5.40 -17.84
C SER A 332 4.47 -4.03 -17.30
N MET A 333 4.38 -3.79 -15.99
CA MET A 333 4.88 -2.56 -15.35
C MET A 333 6.40 -2.41 -15.45
N VAL A 334 7.17 -3.50 -15.34
CA VAL A 334 8.62 -3.46 -15.63
C VAL A 334 8.89 -3.07 -17.10
N LYS A 335 8.12 -3.61 -18.07
CA LYS A 335 8.22 -3.22 -19.48
C LYS A 335 7.85 -1.75 -19.72
N HIS A 336 6.82 -1.22 -19.03
CA HIS A 336 6.48 0.20 -19.09
C HIS A 336 7.61 1.10 -18.56
N PHE A 337 8.25 0.76 -17.43
CA PHE A 337 9.40 1.52 -16.93
C PHE A 337 10.62 1.44 -17.86
N CYS A 338 10.88 0.29 -18.49
CA CYS A 338 11.89 0.19 -19.54
C CYS A 338 11.59 1.13 -20.70
N PHE A 339 10.34 1.22 -21.15
CA PHE A 339 9.90 2.16 -22.18
C PHE A 339 10.10 3.62 -21.75
N CYS A 340 9.68 4.01 -20.53
CA CYS A 340 9.87 5.37 -20.03
C CYS A 340 11.36 5.76 -19.97
N ILE A 341 12.24 4.88 -19.49
CA ILE A 341 13.69 5.17 -19.48
C ILE A 341 14.27 5.19 -20.90
N ARG A 342 13.78 4.35 -21.82
CA ARG A 342 14.20 4.36 -23.23
C ARG A 342 13.87 5.68 -23.91
N HIS A 343 12.63 6.16 -23.78
CA HIS A 343 12.09 7.26 -24.58
C HIS A 343 11.99 8.63 -23.87
N TYR A 344 11.93 8.64 -22.53
CA TYR A 344 11.84 9.85 -21.70
C TYR A 344 13.05 10.02 -20.76
N GLY A 345 14.04 9.14 -20.87
CA GLY A 345 15.31 9.18 -20.15
C GLY A 345 15.24 8.70 -18.69
N LYS A 346 14.06 8.60 -18.10
CA LYS A 346 13.84 8.36 -16.67
C LYS A 346 12.54 7.61 -16.40
N ILE A 347 12.39 7.03 -15.21
CA ILE A 347 11.04 6.74 -14.67
C ILE A 347 10.37 8.08 -14.38
N LEU A 348 9.12 8.24 -14.75
CA LEU A 348 8.36 9.47 -14.54
C LEU A 348 7.59 9.43 -13.22
N ASN A 349 7.29 10.61 -12.67
CA ASN A 349 6.38 10.77 -11.55
C ASN A 349 5.02 10.09 -11.85
N ALA A 350 4.44 10.44 -13.00
CA ALA A 350 3.47 9.59 -13.72
C ALA A 350 3.54 9.86 -15.25
N ASN A 351 2.81 9.12 -16.09
CA ASN A 351 2.92 9.24 -17.56
C ASN A 351 2.07 10.40 -18.17
N ARG A 352 2.30 11.66 -17.75
CA ARG A 352 1.69 12.89 -18.33
C ARG A 352 2.75 13.90 -18.75
N SER A 353 2.44 14.78 -19.71
CA SER A 353 3.39 15.76 -20.28
C SER A 353 4.10 16.62 -19.23
N TYR A 354 3.35 17.20 -18.28
CA TYR A 354 3.87 18.03 -17.20
C TYR A 354 4.73 17.28 -16.16
N TYR A 355 4.82 15.94 -16.24
CA TYR A 355 5.73 15.12 -15.43
C TYR A 355 7.06 14.78 -16.15
N LEU A 356 7.27 15.12 -17.43
CA LEU A 356 8.46 14.72 -18.21
C LEU A 356 9.83 15.07 -17.56
N ARG A 357 9.88 16.15 -16.78
CA ARG A 357 11.09 16.63 -16.08
C ARG A 357 11.25 16.10 -14.65
N ARG A 358 10.32 15.27 -14.16
CA ARG A 358 10.23 14.84 -12.76
C ARG A 358 10.07 13.32 -12.61
N SER A 359 10.90 12.75 -11.73
CA SER A 359 10.94 11.32 -11.42
C SER A 359 10.12 10.97 -10.16
N GLN A 360 10.36 9.78 -9.61
CA GLN A 360 9.98 9.31 -8.27
C GLN A 360 11.09 8.38 -7.72
N PRO A 361 11.07 7.99 -6.43
CA PRO A 361 12.13 7.16 -5.83
C PRO A 361 12.39 5.84 -6.61
N PRO A 362 13.66 5.51 -6.96
CA PRO A 362 13.95 4.48 -7.95
C PRO A 362 14.01 3.05 -7.38
N PHE A 363 13.10 2.18 -7.83
CA PHE A 363 12.97 0.79 -7.35
C PHE A 363 13.12 -0.32 -8.43
N LEU A 364 13.43 0.04 -9.68
CA LEU A 364 13.36 -0.89 -10.84
C LEU A 364 14.18 -2.17 -10.67
N THR A 365 15.35 -2.13 -10.03
CA THR A 365 16.22 -3.31 -9.91
C THR A 365 15.64 -4.39 -8.98
N ASP A 366 15.10 -4.00 -7.82
CA ASP A 366 14.47 -4.95 -6.88
C ASP A 366 13.12 -5.44 -7.45
N MET A 367 12.38 -4.55 -8.13
CA MET A 367 11.15 -4.89 -8.85
C MET A 367 11.40 -5.98 -9.91
N ALA A 368 12.34 -5.73 -10.84
CA ALA A 368 12.65 -6.65 -11.93
C ALA A 368 13.21 -7.99 -11.44
N LEU A 369 14.05 -7.98 -10.40
CA LEU A 369 14.56 -9.22 -9.78
C LEU A 369 13.44 -10.05 -9.15
N ARG A 370 12.50 -9.44 -8.41
CA ARG A 370 11.36 -10.16 -7.80
C ARG A 370 10.41 -10.73 -8.85
N VAL A 371 10.12 -9.96 -9.91
CA VAL A 371 9.31 -10.45 -11.04
C VAL A 371 10.02 -11.61 -11.73
N TYR A 372 11.31 -11.47 -12.06
CA TYR A 372 12.11 -12.53 -12.66
C TYR A 372 12.13 -13.80 -11.82
N ASP A 373 12.33 -13.71 -10.50
CA ASP A 373 12.36 -14.90 -9.63
C ASP A 373 11.05 -15.70 -9.64
N ARG A 374 9.93 -15.06 -9.96
CA ARG A 374 8.62 -15.68 -10.18
C ARG A 374 8.44 -16.20 -11.60
N ILE A 375 8.86 -15.45 -12.63
CA ILE A 375 8.65 -15.80 -14.05
C ILE A 375 9.80 -16.54 -14.75
N LYS A 376 10.91 -16.86 -14.07
CA LYS A 376 12.11 -17.53 -14.63
C LYS A 376 11.89 -18.91 -15.27
N HIS A 377 10.67 -19.44 -15.23
CA HIS A 377 10.24 -20.65 -15.92
C HIS A 377 9.65 -20.36 -17.32
N LYS A 378 9.29 -19.10 -17.61
CA LYS A 378 8.86 -18.64 -18.95
C LYS A 378 10.07 -18.51 -19.88
N PRO A 379 9.91 -18.76 -21.20
CA PRO A 379 10.81 -18.21 -22.21
C PRO A 379 10.98 -16.70 -22.04
N GLU A 380 12.10 -16.16 -22.53
CA GLU A 380 12.40 -14.71 -22.60
C GLU A 380 12.45 -13.93 -21.26
N SER A 381 12.12 -14.56 -20.13
CA SER A 381 12.20 -13.97 -18.78
C SER A 381 13.58 -13.37 -18.46
N LEU A 382 14.65 -14.00 -18.95
CA LEU A 382 16.02 -13.51 -18.80
C LEU A 382 16.33 -12.29 -19.68
N ASP A 383 15.67 -12.15 -20.84
CA ASP A 383 15.77 -10.89 -21.61
C ASP A 383 14.99 -9.77 -20.93
N MET A 384 13.79 -10.04 -20.38
CA MET A 384 13.08 -9.06 -19.55
C MET A 384 13.97 -8.51 -18.42
N LEU A 385 14.68 -9.39 -17.71
CA LEU A 385 15.66 -8.98 -16.70
C LEU A 385 16.84 -8.20 -17.31
N ARG A 386 17.37 -8.62 -18.47
CA ARG A 386 18.43 -7.91 -19.21
C ARG A 386 18.00 -6.49 -19.57
N GLN A 387 16.82 -6.30 -20.19
CA GLN A 387 16.28 -4.99 -20.55
C GLN A 387 16.08 -4.12 -19.30
N ALA A 388 15.55 -4.68 -18.21
CA ALA A 388 15.35 -3.95 -16.96
C ALA A 388 16.67 -3.48 -16.31
N ILE A 389 17.74 -4.29 -16.37
CA ILE A 389 19.07 -3.88 -15.90
C ILE A 389 19.71 -2.85 -16.85
N LEU A 390 19.56 -2.99 -18.17
CA LEU A 390 20.03 -1.99 -19.15
C LEU A 390 19.32 -0.64 -18.93
N ALA A 391 18.01 -0.66 -18.68
CA ALA A 391 17.24 0.51 -18.31
C ALA A 391 17.70 1.09 -16.96
N ALA A 392 17.86 0.28 -15.91
CA ALA A 392 18.34 0.75 -14.61
C ALA A 392 19.76 1.36 -14.67
N ILE A 393 20.65 0.82 -15.50
CA ILE A 393 21.98 1.39 -15.76
C ILE A 393 21.86 2.75 -16.46
N LYS A 394 20.98 2.88 -17.47
CA LYS A 394 20.73 4.16 -18.15
C LYS A 394 20.18 5.19 -17.15
N ASP A 395 19.09 4.90 -16.46
CA ASP A 395 18.43 5.78 -15.47
C ASP A 395 19.39 6.20 -14.34
N TYR A 396 20.18 5.27 -13.80
CA TYR A 396 21.24 5.59 -12.84
C TYR A 396 22.20 6.67 -13.36
N TYR A 397 22.62 6.58 -14.62
CA TYR A 397 23.59 7.51 -15.20
C TYR A 397 22.96 8.84 -15.69
N CYS A 398 21.81 8.85 -16.37
CA CYS A 398 21.21 10.08 -16.89
C CYS A 398 20.24 10.79 -15.94
N THR A 399 19.64 10.10 -14.97
CA THR A 399 18.70 10.71 -14.00
C THR A 399 19.40 11.07 -12.69
N TRP A 400 20.13 10.12 -12.09
CA TRP A 400 20.51 10.18 -10.66
C TRP A 400 21.98 10.51 -10.37
N MET A 401 22.89 10.13 -11.28
CA MET A 401 24.32 10.45 -11.23
C MET A 401 24.70 11.57 -12.21
N SER A 402 23.72 12.27 -12.76
CA SER A 402 23.87 13.47 -13.58
C SER A 402 23.63 14.73 -12.74
N LYS A 403 24.21 15.86 -13.17
CA LYS A 403 23.82 17.19 -12.65
C LYS A 403 22.41 17.55 -13.16
N PRO A 404 21.57 18.22 -12.35
CA PRO A 404 21.88 18.81 -11.05
C PRO A 404 21.69 17.87 -9.84
N ARG A 405 21.11 16.67 -9.99
CA ARG A 405 20.83 15.74 -8.89
C ARG A 405 22.08 15.26 -8.16
N TYR A 406 23.11 14.87 -8.89
CA TYR A 406 24.39 14.45 -8.34
C TYR A 406 25.18 15.64 -7.78
N ASP A 407 25.63 15.50 -6.54
CA ASP A 407 26.49 16.45 -5.85
C ASP A 407 27.93 15.90 -5.82
N GLU A 408 28.85 16.60 -6.49
CA GLU A 408 30.22 16.12 -6.68
C GLU A 408 31.07 16.14 -5.40
N GLU A 409 30.74 17.00 -4.43
CA GLU A 409 31.50 17.17 -3.19
C GLU A 409 31.16 16.09 -2.15
N SER A 410 29.88 15.85 -1.89
CA SER A 410 29.44 14.72 -1.06
C SER A 410 29.59 13.37 -1.78
N GLY A 411 29.52 13.37 -3.12
CA GLY A 411 29.46 12.15 -3.93
C GLY A 411 28.13 11.40 -3.78
N LEU A 412 27.07 12.08 -3.33
CA LEU A 412 25.72 11.57 -3.14
C LEU A 412 24.75 12.23 -4.14
N SER A 413 23.51 11.75 -4.18
CA SER A 413 22.45 12.28 -5.05
C SER A 413 21.33 12.93 -4.24
N ARG A 414 20.63 13.88 -4.88
CA ARG A 414 19.54 14.70 -4.33
C ARG A 414 18.34 14.66 -5.29
N TYR A 415 17.13 14.91 -4.81
CA TYR A 415 15.98 15.17 -5.69
C TYR A 415 16.09 16.59 -6.24
N VAL A 416 16.41 16.72 -7.53
CA VAL A 416 16.58 18.02 -8.20
C VAL A 416 16.04 17.87 -9.64
N PRO A 417 14.71 17.88 -9.81
CA PRO A 417 14.09 17.85 -11.13
C PRO A 417 14.33 19.16 -11.89
N GLY A 418 14.06 19.11 -13.19
CA GLY A 418 13.87 20.31 -14.01
C GLY A 418 12.48 20.92 -13.82
N GLY A 419 11.99 21.54 -14.87
CA GLY A 419 10.75 22.31 -14.93
C GLY A 419 10.98 23.80 -14.67
N LEU A 420 10.26 24.65 -15.40
CA LEU A 420 10.22 26.09 -15.21
C LEU A 420 8.81 26.52 -14.76
N GLY A 421 8.75 27.63 -14.01
CA GLY A 421 7.49 28.23 -13.59
C GLY A 421 6.69 27.43 -12.55
N VAL A 422 5.42 27.78 -12.44
CA VAL A 422 4.42 27.18 -11.52
C VAL A 422 3.98 25.80 -12.04
N PRO A 423 3.98 24.73 -11.21
CA PRO A 423 3.44 23.43 -11.58
C PRO A 423 1.96 23.50 -12.00
N PRO A 424 1.57 23.04 -13.21
CA PRO A 424 0.20 23.17 -13.73
C PRO A 424 -0.79 22.17 -13.13
N GLU A 425 -0.31 21.06 -12.55
CA GLU A 425 -1.13 19.92 -12.14
C GLU A 425 -1.81 20.10 -10.77
N THR A 426 -1.46 21.16 -10.05
CA THR A 426 -2.05 21.52 -8.76
C THR A 426 -3.41 22.20 -8.91
N GLU A 427 -4.20 22.21 -7.85
CA GLU A 427 -5.45 22.98 -7.79
C GLU A 427 -5.18 24.47 -8.02
N ALA A 428 -6.06 25.16 -8.76
CA ALA A 428 -5.83 26.54 -9.21
C ALA A 428 -5.63 27.56 -8.06
N THR A 429 -6.04 27.22 -6.84
CA THR A 429 -5.86 28.03 -5.62
C THR A 429 -4.60 27.67 -4.82
N HIS A 430 -3.95 26.53 -5.10
CA HIS A 430 -2.90 25.93 -4.26
C HIS A 430 -1.76 26.91 -3.95
N PHE A 431 -1.18 27.52 -4.99
CA PHE A 431 -0.07 28.47 -4.84
C PHE A 431 -0.50 29.94 -4.68
N VAL A 432 -1.80 30.27 -4.67
CA VAL A 432 -2.27 31.68 -4.59
C VAL A 432 -1.67 32.41 -3.39
N HIS A 433 -1.62 31.75 -2.22
CA HIS A 433 -1.08 32.33 -0.99
C HIS A 433 0.45 32.61 -1.05
N ILE A 434 1.19 31.96 -1.96
CA ILE A 434 2.61 32.22 -2.23
C ILE A 434 2.77 33.29 -3.31
N LEU A 435 1.90 33.28 -4.34
CA LEU A 435 2.02 34.11 -5.53
C LEU A 435 1.47 35.53 -5.35
N SER A 436 0.42 35.74 -4.55
CA SER A 436 -0.22 37.07 -4.39
C SER A 436 0.76 38.18 -3.98
N PRO A 437 1.68 38.02 -3.00
CA PRO A 437 2.62 39.07 -2.63
C PRO A 437 3.53 39.52 -3.79
N TYR A 438 3.90 38.60 -4.69
CA TYR A 438 4.69 38.92 -5.88
C TYR A 438 3.81 39.52 -7.00
N ALA A 439 2.57 39.06 -7.17
CA ALA A 439 1.62 39.68 -8.09
C ALA A 439 1.31 41.14 -7.71
N ASP A 440 1.10 41.42 -6.41
CA ASP A 440 0.88 42.77 -5.86
C ASP A 440 2.12 43.66 -6.03
N LYS A 441 3.32 43.12 -5.76
CA LYS A 441 4.63 43.79 -5.99
C LYS A 441 4.78 44.26 -7.44
N HIS A 442 4.35 43.45 -8.40
CA HIS A 442 4.37 43.78 -9.84
C HIS A 442 3.10 44.48 -10.36
N LYS A 443 2.10 44.72 -9.49
CA LYS A 443 0.81 45.34 -9.83
C LYS A 443 0.03 44.59 -10.92
N MET A 444 0.12 43.27 -10.92
CA MET A 444 -0.53 42.37 -11.88
C MET A 444 -1.67 41.59 -11.21
N THR A 445 -2.63 41.11 -12.01
CA THR A 445 -3.50 40.02 -11.56
C THR A 445 -2.67 38.75 -11.41
N ILE A 446 -3.09 37.81 -10.55
CA ILE A 446 -2.36 36.54 -10.34
C ILE A 446 -2.18 35.77 -11.66
N GLN A 447 -3.20 35.75 -12.53
CA GLN A 447 -3.11 35.11 -13.85
C GLN A 447 -2.03 35.75 -14.74
N ASN A 448 -2.00 37.09 -14.82
CA ASN A 448 -0.99 37.81 -15.60
C ASN A 448 0.41 37.63 -15.00
N PHE A 449 0.53 37.63 -13.67
CA PHE A 449 1.79 37.38 -12.97
C PHE A 449 2.32 35.96 -13.24
N VAL A 450 1.47 34.92 -13.13
CA VAL A 450 1.87 33.53 -13.40
C VAL A 450 2.33 33.35 -14.85
N HIS A 451 1.63 33.95 -15.81
CA HIS A 451 2.06 33.94 -17.21
C HIS A 451 3.41 34.66 -17.39
N ALA A 452 3.56 35.87 -16.85
CA ALA A 452 4.79 36.65 -16.93
C ALA A 452 5.99 35.98 -16.24
N TYR A 453 5.76 35.28 -15.13
CA TYR A 453 6.77 34.50 -14.41
C TYR A 453 7.17 33.24 -15.19
N ASN A 454 6.20 32.44 -15.65
CA ASN A 454 6.47 31.20 -16.41
C ASN A 454 7.27 31.47 -17.70
N TYR A 455 7.00 32.59 -18.38
CA TYR A 455 7.69 33.01 -19.60
C TYR A 455 8.87 33.98 -19.37
N GLY A 456 9.32 34.15 -18.12
CA GLY A 456 10.54 34.91 -17.79
C GLY A 456 10.48 36.42 -18.05
N HIS A 457 9.29 36.99 -18.23
CA HIS A 457 9.06 38.43 -18.30
C HIS A 457 9.14 39.12 -16.93
N VAL A 458 9.01 38.34 -15.85
CA VAL A 458 9.28 38.73 -14.47
C VAL A 458 10.24 37.73 -13.84
N TYR A 459 11.21 38.22 -13.07
CA TYR A 459 12.27 37.43 -12.44
C TYR A 459 12.23 37.59 -10.91
N GLU A 460 12.10 36.47 -10.19
CA GLU A 460 11.96 36.42 -8.74
C GLU A 460 12.72 35.21 -8.17
N PRO A 461 14.03 35.35 -7.86
CA PRO A 461 14.89 34.22 -7.46
C PRO A 461 14.38 33.41 -6.25
N GLU A 462 13.71 34.09 -5.30
CA GLU A 462 13.09 33.45 -4.13
C GLU A 462 11.95 32.49 -4.53
N LEU A 463 11.23 32.82 -5.61
CA LEU A 463 10.14 32.03 -6.15
C LEU A 463 10.68 30.87 -7.00
N ASP A 464 11.79 31.09 -7.71
CA ASP A 464 12.54 30.04 -8.42
C ASP A 464 13.08 28.98 -7.43
N GLU A 465 13.69 29.42 -6.32
CA GLU A 465 14.15 28.53 -5.24
C GLU A 465 12.96 27.81 -4.57
N TYR A 466 11.85 28.50 -4.32
CA TYR A 466 10.64 27.87 -3.79
C TYR A 466 10.10 26.77 -4.72
N PHE A 467 9.92 27.03 -6.01
CA PHE A 467 9.39 26.03 -6.94
C PHE A 467 10.39 24.93 -7.29
N LEU A 468 11.70 25.19 -7.23
CA LEU A 468 12.73 24.14 -7.25
C LEU A 468 12.55 23.18 -6.07
N HIS A 469 12.29 23.72 -4.87
CA HIS A 469 12.01 22.91 -3.69
C HIS A 469 10.66 22.17 -3.78
N ASP A 470 9.58 22.79 -4.24
CA ASP A 470 8.28 22.13 -4.47
C ASP A 470 8.42 20.94 -5.44
N ARG A 471 9.03 21.14 -6.61
CA ARG A 471 9.23 20.06 -7.59
C ARG A 471 10.10 18.95 -7.01
N ALA A 472 11.13 19.26 -6.23
CA ALA A 472 11.96 18.28 -5.53
C ALA A 472 11.21 17.51 -4.43
N VAL A 473 10.31 18.17 -3.69
CA VAL A 473 9.40 17.53 -2.72
C VAL A 473 8.51 16.50 -3.44
N ARG A 474 7.93 16.86 -4.58
CA ARG A 474 7.12 15.94 -5.42
C ARG A 474 7.92 14.82 -6.08
N GLU A 475 9.21 15.04 -6.38
CA GLU A 475 10.11 13.98 -6.88
C GLU A 475 10.50 12.97 -5.80
N SER A 476 10.49 13.37 -4.52
CA SER A 476 10.74 12.46 -3.40
C SER A 476 9.57 11.53 -3.05
N GLY A 477 8.40 11.74 -3.64
CA GLY A 477 7.14 11.08 -3.29
C GLY A 477 6.57 11.46 -1.92
N HIS A 478 7.23 12.35 -1.17
CA HIS A 478 6.81 12.78 0.17
C HIS A 478 6.20 14.21 0.14
N ASP A 479 5.35 14.50 -0.86
CA ASP A 479 4.64 15.78 -0.99
C ASP A 479 3.40 15.88 -0.09
N THR A 480 3.39 16.62 1.03
CA THR A 480 4.54 17.33 1.67
C THR A 480 4.86 16.84 3.08
N SER A 481 6.07 17.20 3.56
CA SER A 481 6.58 17.00 4.91
C SER A 481 7.54 18.14 5.28
N TYR A 482 7.53 18.57 6.54
CA TYR A 482 8.46 19.55 7.09
C TYR A 482 9.93 19.12 7.10
N ARG A 483 10.23 17.85 6.78
CA ARG A 483 11.59 17.38 6.43
C ARG A 483 12.14 18.03 5.17
N LEU A 484 11.26 18.35 4.21
CA LEU A 484 11.61 18.64 2.81
C LEU A 484 11.12 20.02 2.33
N GLU A 485 10.07 20.56 2.93
CA GLU A 485 9.54 21.92 2.69
C GLU A 485 10.65 22.98 2.62
N LYS A 486 10.75 23.68 1.48
CA LYS A 486 11.76 24.74 1.22
C LYS A 486 13.23 24.31 1.41
N VAL A 487 13.53 23.01 1.32
CA VAL A 487 14.91 22.50 1.47
C VAL A 487 15.26 21.29 0.62
N ALA A 488 14.28 20.53 0.09
CA ALA A 488 14.45 19.24 -0.60
C ALA A 488 15.63 19.18 -1.60
N ALA A 489 15.68 20.06 -2.60
CA ALA A 489 16.76 20.15 -3.60
C ALA A 489 18.18 20.38 -3.02
N HIS A 490 18.29 20.79 -1.76
CA HIS A 490 19.57 20.95 -1.05
C HIS A 490 19.92 19.75 -0.16
N LEU A 491 19.04 18.74 -0.06
CA LEU A 491 19.27 17.53 0.74
C LEU A 491 19.71 16.35 -0.14
N ALA A 492 20.87 15.79 0.18
CA ALA A 492 21.15 14.40 -0.12
C ALA A 492 20.38 13.57 0.92
N THR A 493 19.32 12.90 0.49
CA THR A 493 18.39 12.20 1.39
C THR A 493 18.79 10.74 1.62
N VAL A 494 18.44 10.22 2.79
CA VAL A 494 18.69 8.81 3.17
C VAL A 494 17.92 7.86 2.27
N ASP A 495 16.67 8.21 1.94
CA ASP A 495 15.80 7.43 1.04
C ASP A 495 16.43 7.20 -0.35
N LEU A 496 16.76 8.28 -1.08
CA LEU A 496 17.34 8.22 -2.42
C LEU A 496 18.68 7.48 -2.42
N ASN A 497 19.56 7.78 -1.47
CA ASN A 497 20.89 7.17 -1.45
C ASN A 497 20.86 5.70 -1.02
N SER A 498 19.84 5.29 -0.24
CA SER A 498 19.53 3.87 -0.02
C SER A 498 19.06 3.18 -1.31
N CYS A 499 18.15 3.82 -2.08
CA CYS A 499 17.69 3.29 -3.37
C CYS A 499 18.83 3.15 -4.39
N LEU A 500 19.73 4.14 -4.46
CA LEU A 500 20.88 4.10 -5.37
C LEU A 500 21.96 3.09 -4.93
N TYR A 501 22.18 2.91 -3.62
CA TYR A 501 23.01 1.80 -3.13
C TYR A 501 22.40 0.44 -3.51
N LYS A 502 21.06 0.32 -3.45
CA LYS A 502 20.35 -0.90 -3.84
C LYS A 502 20.48 -1.17 -5.34
N TYR A 503 20.30 -0.16 -6.20
CA TYR A 503 20.61 -0.25 -7.64
C TYR A 503 22.05 -0.73 -7.87
N GLU A 504 23.04 -0.11 -7.20
CA GLU A 504 24.45 -0.47 -7.36
C GLU A 504 24.73 -1.93 -6.96
N CYS A 505 24.14 -2.40 -5.85
CA CYS A 505 24.28 -3.78 -5.40
C CYS A 505 23.56 -4.78 -6.32
N ASP A 506 22.35 -4.45 -6.80
CA ASP A 506 21.56 -5.33 -7.65
C ASP A 506 22.16 -5.46 -9.05
N ILE A 507 22.61 -4.35 -9.65
CA ILE A 507 23.29 -4.36 -10.95
C ILE A 507 24.58 -5.18 -10.85
N ALA A 508 25.39 -4.98 -9.80
CA ALA A 508 26.58 -5.79 -9.55
C ALA A 508 26.24 -7.29 -9.45
N ARG A 509 25.25 -7.65 -8.61
CA ARG A 509 24.82 -9.03 -8.42
C ARG A 509 24.29 -9.66 -9.71
N THR A 510 23.53 -8.92 -10.50
CA THR A 510 22.85 -9.46 -11.68
C THR A 510 23.82 -9.68 -12.84
N ILE A 511 24.75 -8.74 -13.07
CA ILE A 511 25.83 -8.89 -14.05
C ILE A 511 26.69 -10.13 -13.72
N ARG A 512 27.04 -10.31 -12.44
CA ARG A 512 27.82 -11.46 -11.96
C ARG A 512 27.09 -12.80 -12.07
N ALA A 513 25.80 -12.84 -11.71
CA ALA A 513 25.04 -14.09 -11.58
C ALA A 513 24.43 -14.59 -12.90
N PHE A 514 24.07 -13.69 -13.82
CA PHE A 514 23.32 -14.04 -15.03
C PHE A 514 24.02 -13.68 -16.35
N PHE A 515 24.99 -12.76 -16.33
CA PHE A 515 25.65 -12.24 -17.54
C PHE A 515 27.17 -12.46 -17.53
N GLY A 516 27.67 -13.51 -16.85
CA GLY A 516 29.08 -13.92 -16.91
C GLY A 516 30.09 -12.87 -16.44
N ASP A 517 29.66 -11.95 -15.56
CA ASP A 517 30.36 -10.74 -15.14
C ASP A 517 30.64 -9.68 -16.23
N LYS A 518 30.01 -9.80 -17.41
CA LYS A 518 30.09 -8.83 -18.51
C LYS A 518 28.74 -8.65 -19.21
N LEU A 519 28.07 -7.53 -18.92
CA LEU A 519 26.85 -7.13 -19.63
C LEU A 519 27.19 -6.11 -20.73
N ASP A 520 27.13 -6.54 -21.98
CA ASP A 520 27.23 -5.65 -23.15
C ASP A 520 26.03 -4.69 -23.24
N ILE A 521 26.30 -3.40 -23.40
CA ILE A 521 25.32 -2.30 -23.45
C ILE A 521 25.03 -1.92 -24.91
N PRO A 522 23.83 -2.23 -25.44
CA PRO A 522 23.44 -1.86 -26.80
C PRO A 522 23.38 -0.34 -27.01
N LYS A 523 23.51 0.11 -28.27
CA LYS A 523 23.64 1.55 -28.60
C LYS A 523 22.43 2.39 -28.16
N GLU A 524 21.24 1.81 -28.22
CA GLU A 524 19.96 2.41 -27.82
C GLU A 524 19.79 2.57 -26.29
N TRP A 525 20.60 1.84 -25.51
CA TRP A 525 20.69 1.97 -24.05
C TRP A 525 21.94 2.75 -23.59
N ARG A 526 22.95 2.89 -24.45
CA ARG A 526 24.25 3.48 -24.13
C ARG A 526 24.26 5.00 -24.26
N LEU A 527 24.55 5.68 -23.16
CA LEU A 527 24.76 7.13 -23.16
C LEU A 527 26.11 7.51 -23.83
N PRO A 528 26.23 8.70 -24.44
CA PRO A 528 27.49 9.18 -24.99
C PRO A 528 28.62 9.19 -23.94
N GLY A 529 29.78 8.64 -24.29
CA GLY A 529 30.94 8.55 -23.38
C GLY A 529 30.91 7.39 -22.38
N HIS A 530 29.81 6.63 -22.29
CA HIS A 530 29.73 5.44 -21.42
C HIS A 530 30.29 4.18 -22.11
N PRO A 531 30.80 3.19 -21.35
CA PRO A 531 31.47 2.02 -21.90
C PRO A 531 30.52 1.11 -22.68
N GLU A 532 31.08 0.29 -23.58
CA GLU A 532 30.31 -0.67 -24.38
C GLU A 532 29.83 -1.89 -23.58
N PHE A 533 30.37 -2.12 -22.38
CA PHE A 533 29.96 -3.16 -21.44
C PHE A 533 30.17 -2.71 -20.00
N GLU A 534 29.40 -3.30 -19.08
CA GLU A 534 29.54 -3.12 -17.63
C GLU A 534 29.95 -4.43 -16.94
N THR A 535 30.69 -4.33 -15.83
CA THR A 535 31.15 -5.48 -15.02
C THR A 535 30.77 -5.28 -13.56
N SER A 536 30.49 -6.36 -12.81
CA SER A 536 30.08 -6.22 -11.40
C SER A 536 31.13 -5.53 -10.55
N SER A 537 32.42 -5.64 -10.91
CA SER A 537 33.51 -4.97 -10.21
C SER A 537 33.33 -3.44 -10.14
N THR A 538 32.79 -2.81 -11.18
CA THR A 538 32.54 -1.36 -11.24
C THR A 538 31.44 -0.96 -10.27
N TRP A 539 30.35 -1.73 -10.24
CA TRP A 539 29.19 -1.46 -9.39
C TRP A 539 29.45 -1.78 -7.92
N ASP A 540 30.22 -2.85 -7.64
CA ASP A 540 30.80 -3.11 -6.32
C ASP A 540 31.59 -1.91 -5.76
N ARG A 541 32.40 -1.24 -6.60
CA ARG A 541 33.16 -0.04 -6.19
C ARG A 541 32.24 1.17 -5.94
N ARG A 542 31.17 1.32 -6.73
CA ARG A 542 30.14 2.37 -6.54
C ARG A 542 29.41 2.19 -5.21
N ALA A 543 28.85 1.01 -4.95
CA ALA A 543 28.15 0.66 -3.71
C ALA A 543 29.02 0.90 -2.46
N ARG A 544 30.28 0.45 -2.49
CA ARG A 544 31.24 0.68 -1.39
C ARG A 544 31.48 2.17 -1.14
N LYS A 545 31.68 2.98 -2.19
CA LYS A 545 31.85 4.44 -2.06
C LYS A 545 30.59 5.09 -1.50
N ARG A 546 29.39 4.73 -1.99
CA ARG A 546 28.13 5.34 -1.53
C ARG A 546 27.89 5.06 -0.06
N ARG A 547 28.02 3.80 0.37
CA ARG A 547 27.90 3.44 1.80
C ARG A 547 28.89 4.23 2.66
N GLN A 548 30.15 4.34 2.26
CA GLN A 548 31.14 5.15 2.98
C GLN A 548 30.76 6.63 3.10
N GLN A 549 30.07 7.23 2.12
CA GLN A 549 29.59 8.61 2.25
C GLN A 549 28.30 8.70 3.09
N MET A 550 27.42 7.71 3.05
CA MET A 550 26.26 7.63 3.95
C MET A 550 26.71 7.46 5.42
N ASP A 551 27.65 6.55 5.70
CA ASP A 551 28.26 6.34 7.01
C ASP A 551 28.99 7.60 7.53
N LYS A 552 29.54 8.43 6.64
CA LYS A 552 30.27 9.66 6.98
C LYS A 552 29.36 10.89 7.15
N LEU A 553 28.33 11.04 6.31
CA LEU A 553 27.57 12.28 6.16
C LEU A 553 26.13 12.19 6.67
N MET A 554 25.61 10.97 6.91
CA MET A 554 24.20 10.75 7.29
C MET A 554 24.06 10.03 8.63
N TRP A 555 24.90 9.04 8.95
CA TRP A 555 24.82 8.29 10.20
C TRP A 555 25.09 9.17 11.43
N ASP A 556 24.27 8.99 12.47
CA ASP A 556 24.45 9.53 13.81
C ASP A 556 24.43 8.36 14.83
N GLU A 557 25.54 8.19 15.54
CA GLU A 557 25.76 7.12 16.51
C GLU A 557 25.04 7.35 17.85
N GLU A 558 24.83 8.61 18.24
CA GLU A 558 24.16 8.98 19.49
C GLU A 558 22.65 8.80 19.34
N ALA A 559 22.06 9.41 18.30
CA ALA A 559 20.66 9.28 17.93
C ALA A 559 20.29 7.89 17.39
N GLY A 560 21.28 7.15 16.88
CA GLY A 560 21.16 5.78 16.39
C GLY A 560 20.47 5.64 15.04
N MET A 561 20.61 6.63 14.16
CA MET A 561 19.89 6.67 12.88
C MET A 561 20.66 7.43 11.80
N PHE A 562 20.28 7.22 10.54
CA PHE A 562 20.69 8.08 9.43
C PHE A 562 19.76 9.30 9.32
N PHE A 563 20.34 10.49 9.17
CA PHE A 563 19.69 11.76 8.86
C PHE A 563 20.02 12.24 7.43
N ASP A 564 19.15 13.05 6.84
CA ASP A 564 19.43 13.70 5.56
C ASP A 564 20.58 14.73 5.70
N TYR A 565 21.43 14.84 4.68
CA TYR A 565 22.59 15.74 4.65
C TYR A 565 22.34 16.92 3.71
N ASN A 566 22.43 18.16 4.22
CA ASN A 566 22.28 19.34 3.40
C ASN A 566 23.62 19.70 2.72
N THR A 567 23.72 19.57 1.38
CA THR A 567 24.98 19.76 0.66
C THR A 567 25.40 21.23 0.55
N VAL A 568 24.46 22.17 0.61
CA VAL A 568 24.73 23.62 0.56
C VAL A 568 25.26 24.12 1.90
N LYS A 569 24.63 23.74 3.01
CA LYS A 569 25.05 24.08 4.39
C LYS A 569 26.13 23.13 4.94
N LYS A 570 26.41 22.03 4.23
CA LYS A 570 27.42 21.01 4.54
C LYS A 570 27.27 20.32 5.90
N GLN A 571 26.03 20.16 6.34
CA GLN A 571 25.66 19.61 7.67
C GLN A 571 24.49 18.61 7.59
N GLN A 572 24.41 17.70 8.56
CA GLN A 572 23.21 16.89 8.80
C GLN A 572 22.02 17.78 9.22
N THR A 573 20.80 17.30 8.98
CA THR A 573 19.55 18.02 9.31
C THR A 573 19.09 17.81 10.76
N GLY A 574 19.13 16.58 11.27
CA GLY A 574 18.53 16.20 12.56
C GLY A 574 17.01 15.95 12.52
N TYR A 575 16.41 15.80 11.34
CA TYR A 575 14.98 15.43 11.22
C TYR A 575 14.79 13.91 11.30
N GLU A 576 14.22 13.42 12.39
CA GLU A 576 13.99 12.00 12.64
C GLU A 576 12.84 11.49 11.75
N SER A 577 13.15 10.68 10.73
CA SER A 577 12.18 10.10 9.78
C SER A 577 12.31 8.59 9.62
N ALA A 578 11.19 7.89 9.41
CA ALA A 578 11.14 6.46 9.15
C ALA A 578 11.85 6.04 7.85
N THR A 579 12.18 6.98 6.95
CA THR A 579 13.06 6.71 5.80
C THR A 579 14.45 6.22 6.21
N THR A 580 14.86 6.42 7.47
CA THR A 580 16.10 5.85 8.02
C THR A 580 16.18 4.32 7.87
N PHE A 581 15.05 3.61 7.97
CA PHE A 581 14.98 2.14 7.79
C PHE A 581 15.16 1.70 6.32
N TRP A 582 15.17 2.62 5.35
CA TRP A 582 15.46 2.28 3.95
C TRP A 582 16.93 1.85 3.78
N ALA A 583 17.84 2.34 4.64
CA ALA A 583 19.22 1.86 4.69
C ALA A 583 19.27 0.37 5.11
N MET A 584 18.32 -0.10 5.93
CA MET A 584 18.17 -1.52 6.24
C MET A 584 17.57 -2.28 5.06
N TRP A 585 16.47 -1.81 4.45
CA TRP A 585 15.91 -2.45 3.24
C TRP A 585 16.97 -2.62 2.13
N ALA A 586 17.77 -1.60 1.88
CA ALA A 586 18.81 -1.58 0.86
C ALA A 586 20.01 -2.51 1.18
N GLY A 587 20.22 -2.86 2.45
CA GLY A 587 21.43 -3.57 2.89
C GLY A 587 22.66 -2.65 3.02
N ALA A 588 22.43 -1.36 3.27
CA ALA A 588 23.48 -0.36 3.45
C ALA A 588 24.08 -0.36 4.86
N CYS A 589 23.28 -0.65 5.90
CA CYS A 589 23.78 -0.71 7.27
C CYS A 589 24.83 -1.83 7.49
N THR A 590 25.73 -1.62 8.45
CA THR A 590 26.38 -2.75 9.15
C THR A 590 25.39 -3.42 10.12
N PRO A 591 25.58 -4.70 10.50
CA PRO A 591 24.77 -5.35 11.52
C PRO A 591 24.75 -4.59 12.86
N ARG A 592 25.87 -3.90 13.20
CA ARG A 592 25.97 -3.05 14.38
C ARG A 592 25.06 -1.83 14.31
N GLN A 593 25.06 -1.10 13.19
CA GLN A 593 24.12 0.02 12.96
C GLN A 593 22.66 -0.46 13.00
N ALA A 594 22.36 -1.61 12.38
CA ALA A 594 21.01 -2.17 12.39
C ALA A 594 20.49 -2.48 13.81
N ALA A 595 21.33 -3.05 14.68
CA ALA A 595 21.00 -3.27 16.09
C ALA A 595 20.76 -1.94 16.84
N VAL A 596 21.65 -0.94 16.65
CA VAL A 596 21.50 0.38 17.27
C VAL A 596 20.25 1.12 16.77
N MET A 597 19.84 0.92 15.51
CA MET A 597 18.58 1.46 14.96
C MET A 597 17.34 0.81 15.59
N VAL A 598 17.37 -0.50 15.84
CA VAL A 598 16.28 -1.21 16.54
C VAL A 598 16.21 -0.79 18.02
N GLU A 599 17.35 -0.58 18.67
CA GLU A 599 17.42 -0.13 20.08
C GLU A 599 16.99 1.33 20.26
N LYS A 600 17.49 2.25 19.43
CA LYS A 600 17.36 3.71 19.64
C LYS A 600 16.38 4.42 18.73
N ALA A 601 16.24 3.98 17.48
CA ALA A 601 15.43 4.69 16.48
C ALA A 601 13.99 4.16 16.46
N LEU A 602 13.80 2.84 16.39
CA LEU A 602 12.48 2.21 16.31
C LEU A 602 11.51 2.66 17.44
N PRO A 603 11.90 2.76 18.73
CA PRO A 603 11.00 3.23 19.80
C PRO A 603 10.50 4.67 19.65
N LYS A 604 11.09 5.47 18.74
CA LYS A 604 10.64 6.83 18.42
C LYS A 604 9.57 6.87 17.33
N PHE A 605 9.45 5.80 16.54
CA PHE A 605 8.53 5.70 15.39
C PHE A 605 7.40 4.69 15.62
N GLU A 606 7.59 3.65 16.44
CA GLU A 606 6.54 2.67 16.75
C GLU A 606 5.44 3.29 17.63
N VAL A 607 4.23 3.36 17.08
CA VAL A 607 2.99 3.78 17.76
C VAL A 607 1.91 2.71 17.57
N HIS A 608 0.66 2.97 18.00
CA HIS A 608 -0.42 1.99 18.05
C HIS A 608 -0.59 1.16 16.75
N GLY A 609 -0.69 1.83 15.60
CA GLY A 609 -0.96 1.25 14.29
C GLY A 609 0.25 0.97 13.39
N GLY A 610 1.49 1.13 13.87
CA GLY A 610 2.70 0.92 13.06
C GLY A 610 3.73 2.04 13.24
N LEU A 611 4.43 2.40 12.15
CA LEU A 611 5.43 3.48 12.14
C LEU A 611 4.83 4.81 11.67
N VAL A 612 5.10 5.89 12.42
CA VAL A 612 4.90 7.27 11.95
C VAL A 612 5.99 7.71 10.97
N SER A 613 5.64 8.58 10.02
CA SER A 613 6.55 9.07 8.95
C SER A 613 7.77 9.84 9.48
N GLY A 614 7.58 10.54 10.59
CA GLY A 614 8.60 11.26 11.35
C GLY A 614 8.17 11.40 12.81
N THR A 615 9.08 11.79 13.70
CA THR A 615 8.74 11.95 15.13
C THR A 615 7.95 13.24 15.35
N GLU A 616 7.09 13.28 16.37
CA GLU A 616 6.38 14.51 16.77
C GLU A 616 7.36 15.65 17.10
N LYS A 617 8.50 15.30 17.70
CA LYS A 617 9.61 16.22 17.99
C LYS A 617 10.16 16.87 16.73
N SER A 618 10.45 16.10 15.67
CA SER A 618 11.01 16.63 14.42
C SER A 618 9.97 17.38 13.58
N ARG A 619 8.71 16.90 13.53
CA ARG A 619 7.60 17.69 12.98
C ARG A 619 7.50 19.03 13.69
N GLY A 620 7.59 19.05 15.02
CA GLY A 620 7.42 20.23 15.86
C GLY A 620 5.94 20.66 16.00
N PRO A 621 5.68 21.89 16.47
CA PRO A 621 4.33 22.39 16.72
C PRO A 621 3.57 22.70 15.43
N VAL A 622 2.27 22.43 15.42
CA VAL A 622 1.34 22.73 14.30
C VAL A 622 0.27 23.73 14.73
N GLY A 623 -0.31 24.45 13.77
CA GLY A 623 -1.35 25.46 14.00
C GLY A 623 -1.76 26.16 12.70
N VAL A 624 -2.59 27.20 12.77
CA VAL A 624 -3.18 27.87 11.59
C VAL A 624 -2.13 28.36 10.58
N HIS A 625 -0.99 28.86 11.04
CA HIS A 625 0.11 29.34 10.17
C HIS A 625 1.17 28.27 9.86
N ARG A 626 1.00 27.05 10.38
CA ARG A 626 1.88 25.89 10.16
C ARG A 626 1.04 24.61 10.29
N PRO A 627 0.14 24.34 9.32
CA PRO A 627 -0.80 23.22 9.40
C PRO A 627 -0.06 21.87 9.41
N ASN A 628 -0.73 20.78 9.80
CA ASN A 628 -0.07 19.48 9.70
C ASN A 628 0.14 19.08 8.23
N ARG A 629 1.24 18.39 7.94
CA ARG A 629 1.60 17.91 6.60
C ARG A 629 1.40 16.41 6.49
N GLN A 630 1.02 15.93 5.31
CA GLN A 630 0.53 14.54 5.20
C GLN A 630 1.62 13.46 5.37
N TRP A 631 2.89 13.77 5.08
CA TRP A 631 4.03 12.86 5.31
C TRP A 631 4.77 13.09 6.65
N ASP A 632 4.07 13.62 7.66
CA ASP A 632 4.60 13.83 9.03
C ASP A 632 3.71 13.17 10.11
N TYR A 633 4.14 13.25 11.38
CA TYR A 633 3.37 12.78 12.53
C TYR A 633 1.97 13.42 12.62
N PRO A 634 0.87 12.67 12.83
CA PRO A 634 0.81 11.28 13.30
C PRO A 634 0.65 10.22 12.19
N PHE A 635 0.90 10.57 10.92
CA PHE A 635 0.53 9.72 9.79
C PHE A 635 1.57 8.65 9.48
N GLY A 636 1.09 7.46 9.15
CA GLY A 636 1.88 6.31 8.69
C GLY A 636 1.41 5.86 7.32
N TRP A 637 2.37 5.60 6.44
CA TRP A 637 2.11 5.25 5.04
C TRP A 637 2.65 3.86 4.70
N ALA A 638 1.93 3.11 3.88
CA ALA A 638 2.26 1.74 3.49
C ALA A 638 3.70 1.53 2.97
N PRO A 639 4.28 2.38 2.10
CA PRO A 639 5.66 2.24 1.63
C PRO A 639 6.68 2.17 2.77
N GLN A 640 6.53 3.01 3.79
CA GLN A 640 7.45 3.07 4.92
C GLN A 640 7.36 1.81 5.78
N GLN A 641 6.15 1.26 5.97
CA GLN A 641 5.98 0.00 6.71
C GLN A 641 6.62 -1.17 5.94
N ILE A 642 6.28 -1.33 4.66
CA ILE A 642 6.77 -2.42 3.80
C ILE A 642 8.30 -2.45 3.74
N LEU A 643 8.92 -1.28 3.52
CA LEU A 643 10.37 -1.14 3.45
C LEU A 643 11.02 -1.40 4.82
N ALA A 644 10.46 -0.86 5.91
CA ALA A 644 10.98 -1.10 7.25
C ALA A 644 10.90 -2.59 7.64
N TRP A 645 9.76 -3.27 7.47
CA TRP A 645 9.63 -4.71 7.73
C TRP A 645 10.65 -5.52 6.91
N THR A 646 10.81 -5.20 5.63
CA THR A 646 11.79 -5.87 4.75
C THR A 646 13.24 -5.59 5.19
N GLY A 647 13.50 -4.41 5.75
CA GLY A 647 14.77 -4.07 6.40
C GLY A 647 15.01 -4.89 7.66
N PHE A 648 14.05 -4.97 8.58
CA PHE A 648 14.14 -5.76 9.81
C PHE A 648 14.39 -7.25 9.51
N LEU A 649 13.61 -7.84 8.59
CA LEU A 649 13.79 -9.21 8.12
C LEU A 649 15.18 -9.46 7.49
N ARG A 650 15.75 -8.48 6.75
CA ARG A 650 17.11 -8.62 6.18
C ARG A 650 18.19 -8.82 7.25
N TYR A 651 18.04 -8.22 8.43
CA TYR A 651 19.03 -8.27 9.51
C TYR A 651 18.65 -9.25 10.65
N GLY A 652 17.57 -10.03 10.50
CA GLY A 652 17.14 -11.04 11.47
C GLY A 652 16.22 -10.53 12.59
N PHE A 653 15.72 -9.29 12.49
CA PHE A 653 14.76 -8.72 13.44
C PHE A 653 13.32 -9.15 13.10
N GLU A 654 13.07 -10.46 13.18
CA GLU A 654 11.78 -11.06 12.81
C GLU A 654 10.65 -10.69 13.77
N GLU A 655 10.96 -10.50 15.06
CA GLU A 655 9.97 -10.11 16.09
C GLU A 655 9.49 -8.67 15.88
N GLU A 656 10.39 -7.72 15.60
CA GLU A 656 10.06 -6.35 15.20
C GLU A 656 9.21 -6.33 13.93
N ALA A 657 9.59 -7.11 12.91
CA ALA A 657 8.85 -7.20 11.66
C ALA A 657 7.43 -7.75 11.88
N GLN A 658 7.28 -8.82 12.68
CA GLN A 658 5.98 -9.40 13.01
C GLN A 658 5.13 -8.44 13.87
N ARG A 659 5.72 -7.76 14.86
CA ARG A 659 5.06 -6.78 15.73
C ARG A 659 4.50 -5.61 14.92
N LEU A 660 5.33 -4.99 14.08
CA LEU A 660 4.92 -3.84 13.26
C LEU A 660 3.91 -4.24 12.17
N ALA A 661 4.09 -5.40 11.53
CA ALA A 661 3.11 -5.93 10.59
C ALA A 661 1.77 -6.21 11.28
N TYR A 662 1.77 -6.79 12.49
CA TYR A 662 0.54 -6.99 13.27
C TYR A 662 -0.16 -5.67 13.55
N ARG A 663 0.56 -4.65 14.06
CA ARG A 663 -0.03 -3.33 14.38
C ARG A 663 -0.73 -2.69 13.17
N TRP A 664 -0.08 -2.71 12.01
CA TRP A 664 -0.64 -2.16 10.77
C TRP A 664 -1.83 -2.96 10.25
N ILE A 665 -1.71 -4.29 10.18
CA ILE A 665 -2.81 -5.16 9.73
C ILE A 665 -4.00 -5.07 10.70
N TYR A 666 -3.77 -4.97 12.00
CA TYR A 666 -4.81 -4.74 13.01
C TYR A 666 -5.55 -3.42 12.71
N MET A 667 -4.81 -2.32 12.55
CA MET A 667 -5.38 -1.00 12.27
C MET A 667 -6.22 -0.98 10.98
N CYS A 668 -5.72 -1.55 9.88
CA CYS A 668 -6.47 -1.66 8.63
C CYS A 668 -7.70 -2.58 8.78
N THR A 669 -7.58 -3.71 9.48
CA THR A 669 -8.70 -4.64 9.72
C THR A 669 -9.78 -4.00 10.60
N LYS A 670 -9.37 -3.27 11.64
CA LYS A 670 -10.24 -2.49 12.54
C LYS A 670 -11.03 -1.43 11.76
N ALA A 671 -10.36 -0.66 10.89
CA ALA A 671 -11.03 0.31 10.03
C ALA A 671 -12.02 -0.37 9.07
N PHE A 672 -11.59 -1.43 8.38
CA PHE A 672 -12.41 -2.22 7.46
C PHE A 672 -13.66 -2.83 8.11
N VAL A 673 -13.56 -3.32 9.36
CA VAL A 673 -14.68 -3.91 10.11
C VAL A 673 -15.69 -2.86 10.57
N ASP A 674 -15.21 -1.73 11.09
CA ASP A 674 -16.05 -0.76 11.78
C ASP A 674 -16.62 0.34 10.88
N PHE A 675 -15.99 0.60 9.73
CA PHE A 675 -16.33 1.68 8.81
C PHE A 675 -16.58 1.11 7.41
N ASN A 676 -17.63 0.29 7.31
CA ASN A 676 -18.25 -0.18 6.09
C ASN A 676 -17.34 -0.81 5.00
N GLY A 677 -16.24 -1.45 5.39
CA GLY A 677 -15.28 -2.02 4.44
C GLY A 677 -14.28 -1.04 3.84
N VAL A 678 -14.11 0.16 4.44
CA VAL A 678 -13.19 1.20 3.95
C VAL A 678 -11.74 0.72 3.89
N VAL A 679 -11.04 1.14 2.83
CA VAL A 679 -9.58 1.05 2.69
C VAL A 679 -9.10 2.36 2.06
N VAL A 680 -8.27 3.10 2.79
CA VAL A 680 -7.79 4.44 2.40
C VAL A 680 -6.32 4.46 1.98
N GLU A 681 -5.90 5.57 1.36
CA GLU A 681 -4.52 5.89 0.95
C GLU A 681 -3.50 5.88 2.09
N LYS A 682 -3.84 6.48 3.24
CA LYS A 682 -2.96 6.74 4.40
C LYS A 682 -3.74 6.67 5.73
N TYR A 683 -3.05 6.50 6.86
CA TYR A 683 -3.70 6.37 8.17
C TYR A 683 -3.04 7.24 9.24
N ASP A 684 -3.83 7.73 10.19
CA ASP A 684 -3.36 8.21 11.49
C ASP A 684 -3.06 6.98 12.37
N VAL A 685 -1.79 6.61 12.47
CA VAL A 685 -1.34 5.41 13.21
C VAL A 685 -1.36 5.61 14.73
N THR A 686 -1.75 6.80 15.22
CA THR A 686 -1.91 7.05 16.66
C THR A 686 -3.34 6.84 17.16
N ARG A 687 -4.35 7.00 16.27
CA ARG A 687 -5.77 6.75 16.59
C ARG A 687 -6.07 5.26 16.75
N GLN A 688 -6.98 4.95 17.68
CA GLN A 688 -7.43 3.57 17.96
C GLN A 688 -8.85 3.28 17.45
N VAL A 689 -9.68 4.32 17.28
CA VAL A 689 -11.09 4.19 16.88
C VAL A 689 -11.21 4.29 15.36
N ASP A 690 -10.81 5.44 14.83
CA ASP A 690 -11.09 5.99 13.50
C ASP A 690 -9.83 6.29 12.65
N PRO A 691 -8.79 5.43 12.60
CA PRO A 691 -7.47 5.75 12.03
C PRO A 691 -7.46 6.09 10.53
N HIS A 692 -8.57 5.86 9.83
CA HIS A 692 -8.75 6.22 8.42
C HIS A 692 -9.15 7.70 8.22
N LYS A 693 -9.57 8.42 9.27
CA LYS A 693 -9.98 9.83 9.20
C LYS A 693 -8.75 10.76 9.22
N VAL A 694 -8.20 11.00 8.03
CA VAL A 694 -7.05 11.88 7.79
C VAL A 694 -7.51 13.13 7.03
N GLU A 695 -7.47 14.28 7.71
CA GLU A 695 -7.94 15.59 7.19
C GLU A 695 -6.78 16.50 6.74
N ALA A 696 -5.55 15.99 6.71
CA ALA A 696 -4.40 16.79 6.26
C ALA A 696 -4.43 17.05 4.76
N GLU A 697 -4.10 18.29 4.36
CA GLU A 697 -4.01 18.74 2.96
C GLU A 697 -5.31 18.50 2.18
N TYR A 698 -5.35 17.59 1.20
CA TYR A 698 -6.57 17.26 0.43
C TYR A 698 -7.44 16.16 1.09
N GLY A 699 -7.17 15.83 2.36
CA GLY A 699 -7.83 14.73 3.06
C GLY A 699 -7.36 13.37 2.57
N ASN A 700 -8.20 12.34 2.74
CA ASN A 700 -7.84 10.94 2.47
C ASN A 700 -8.60 10.37 1.25
N GLN A 701 -7.90 9.72 0.32
CA GLN A 701 -8.57 9.02 -0.79
C GLN A 701 -9.11 7.66 -0.32
N GLY A 702 -10.25 7.24 -0.88
CA GLY A 702 -10.90 5.95 -0.59
C GLY A 702 -11.95 5.96 0.51
N GLY A 703 -12.16 7.08 1.21
CA GLY A 703 -13.19 7.21 2.27
C GLY A 703 -14.60 7.54 1.75
N ASP A 704 -14.72 8.39 0.71
CA ASP A 704 -16.00 8.74 0.09
C ASP A 704 -16.42 7.68 -0.94
N PHE A 705 -17.32 6.79 -0.52
CA PHE A 705 -17.96 5.79 -1.36
C PHE A 705 -19.36 5.47 -0.83
N LYS A 706 -20.21 4.86 -1.68
CA LYS A 706 -21.61 4.55 -1.34
C LYS A 706 -21.89 3.05 -1.46
N GLY A 707 -22.33 2.45 -0.36
CA GLY A 707 -22.63 1.03 -0.23
C GLY A 707 -21.40 0.12 -0.13
N VAL A 708 -20.47 0.18 -1.08
CA VAL A 708 -19.31 -0.73 -1.16
C VAL A 708 -18.05 -0.03 -1.69
N ALA A 709 -16.91 -0.25 -1.03
CA ALA A 709 -15.60 0.18 -1.52
C ALA A 709 -15.13 -0.77 -2.65
N THR A 710 -14.75 -0.21 -3.80
CA THR A 710 -14.49 -0.99 -5.01
C THR A 710 -13.01 -1.25 -5.30
N GLU A 711 -12.09 -0.45 -4.75
CA GLU A 711 -10.68 -0.41 -5.19
C GLU A 711 -9.66 -0.35 -4.04
N GLY A 712 -10.00 0.25 -2.89
CA GLY A 712 -9.02 0.57 -1.86
C GLY A 712 -7.93 1.51 -2.37
N PHE A 713 -6.66 1.22 -2.06
CA PHE A 713 -5.51 1.97 -2.59
C PHE A 713 -4.31 1.04 -2.80
N GLY A 714 -3.60 1.17 -3.93
CA GLY A 714 -2.60 0.23 -4.43
C GLY A 714 -1.56 -0.21 -3.40
N TRP A 715 -0.80 0.72 -2.82
CA TRP A 715 0.21 0.36 -1.80
C TRP A 715 -0.40 -0.19 -0.49
N VAL A 716 -1.66 0.11 -0.17
CA VAL A 716 -2.30 -0.34 1.09
C VAL A 716 -2.79 -1.77 0.91
N ASN A 717 -3.45 -2.03 -0.22
CA ASN A 717 -3.78 -3.36 -0.70
C ASN A 717 -2.54 -4.28 -0.69
N ALA A 718 -1.41 -3.79 -1.22
CA ALA A 718 -0.15 -4.51 -1.16
C ALA A 718 0.39 -4.67 0.27
N SER A 719 0.40 -3.62 1.11
CA SER A 719 0.90 -3.70 2.49
C SER A 719 0.15 -4.74 3.34
N TYR A 720 -1.15 -4.89 3.10
CA TYR A 720 -2.00 -5.85 3.79
C TYR A 720 -1.64 -7.28 3.38
N VAL A 721 -1.58 -7.56 2.07
CA VAL A 721 -1.21 -8.88 1.54
C VAL A 721 0.24 -9.25 1.87
N TYR A 722 1.16 -8.29 1.83
CA TYR A 722 2.59 -8.48 2.14
C TYR A 722 2.82 -8.72 3.64
N GLY A 723 2.24 -7.88 4.50
CA GLY A 723 2.30 -8.05 5.96
C GLY A 723 1.68 -9.38 6.42
N LEU A 724 0.63 -9.84 5.75
CA LEU A 724 0.05 -11.18 5.96
C LEU A 724 0.99 -12.33 5.59
N GLN A 725 2.14 -12.11 4.93
CA GLN A 725 3.16 -13.15 4.78
C GLN A 725 4.17 -13.16 5.95
N ILE A 726 4.23 -12.07 6.72
CA ILE A 726 5.14 -11.90 7.86
C ILE A 726 4.51 -12.46 9.15
N VAL A 727 3.22 -12.15 9.41
CA VAL A 727 2.54 -12.59 10.62
C VAL A 727 2.17 -14.08 10.60
N ASN A 728 2.36 -14.75 11.75
CA ASN A 728 2.13 -16.19 11.89
C ASN A 728 0.65 -16.58 11.98
N ALA A 729 0.35 -17.89 11.97
CA ALA A 729 -1.02 -18.41 11.96
C ALA A 729 -1.84 -18.09 13.23
N HIS A 730 -1.20 -17.90 14.39
CA HIS A 730 -1.90 -17.49 15.61
C HIS A 730 -2.26 -16.00 15.53
N MET A 731 -1.30 -15.15 15.13
CA MET A 731 -1.52 -13.73 14.87
C MET A 731 -2.68 -13.49 13.90
N LYS A 732 -2.75 -14.25 12.79
CA LYS A 732 -3.85 -14.16 11.81
C LYS A 732 -5.23 -14.43 12.41
N ARG A 733 -5.34 -15.35 13.37
CA ARG A 733 -6.60 -15.64 14.09
C ARG A 733 -6.97 -14.49 15.03
N ALA A 734 -6.00 -13.93 15.76
CA ALA A 734 -6.21 -12.79 16.65
C ALA A 734 -6.59 -11.51 15.89
N LEU A 735 -5.95 -11.24 14.74
CA LEU A 735 -6.33 -10.20 13.78
C LEU A 735 -7.75 -10.42 13.24
N GLY A 736 -8.08 -11.66 12.89
CA GLY A 736 -9.43 -12.07 12.46
C GLY A 736 -10.50 -11.97 13.54
N ALA A 737 -10.10 -11.87 14.82
CA ALA A 737 -10.96 -11.56 15.97
C ALA A 737 -10.82 -10.09 16.42
N VAL A 738 -10.18 -9.24 15.61
CA VAL A 738 -9.92 -7.80 15.87
C VAL A 738 -9.29 -7.56 17.25
N THR A 739 -8.34 -8.42 17.64
CA THR A 739 -7.63 -8.33 18.92
C THR A 739 -6.45 -7.35 18.84
N PRO A 740 -6.38 -6.30 19.69
CA PRO A 740 -5.25 -5.37 19.71
C PRO A 740 -3.92 -6.05 20.05
N TRP A 741 -2.80 -5.54 19.52
CA TRP A 741 -1.46 -6.10 19.78
C TRP A 741 -1.17 -6.30 21.27
N ASP A 742 -1.39 -5.27 22.08
CA ASP A 742 -1.06 -5.31 23.51
C ASP A 742 -1.95 -6.26 24.33
N THR A 743 -3.10 -6.66 23.77
CA THR A 743 -3.97 -7.73 24.31
C THR A 743 -3.47 -9.10 23.84
N PHE A 744 -3.20 -9.27 22.54
CA PHE A 744 -2.63 -10.50 21.98
C PHE A 744 -1.33 -10.87 22.69
N ARG A 745 -0.41 -9.90 22.86
CA ARG A 745 0.88 -10.07 23.53
C ARG A 745 0.73 -10.60 24.96
N LYS A 746 -0.16 -10.01 25.77
CA LYS A 746 -0.46 -10.48 27.14
C LYS A 746 -1.01 -11.91 27.16
N MET A 747 -1.83 -12.28 26.17
CA MET A 747 -2.38 -13.64 26.04
C MET A 747 -1.33 -14.67 25.61
N THR A 748 -0.24 -14.27 24.94
CA THR A 748 0.78 -15.19 24.43
C THR A 748 2.07 -15.28 25.24
N GLU A 749 2.49 -14.19 25.89
CA GLU A 749 3.73 -14.16 26.69
C GLU A 749 3.53 -14.61 28.14
N GLY A 750 2.31 -14.45 28.67
CA GLY A 750 1.96 -14.81 30.05
C GLY A 750 2.48 -13.84 31.12
N GLU A 751 2.01 -14.01 32.36
CA GLU A 751 2.40 -13.17 33.49
C GLU A 751 3.76 -13.61 34.08
N TYR A 752 4.85 -13.20 33.43
CA TYR A 752 6.21 -13.25 34.00
C TYR A 752 6.74 -11.85 34.35
N ALA A 753 5.92 -11.08 35.07
CA ALA A 753 6.37 -9.92 35.84
C ALA A 753 6.13 -10.24 37.33
N PRO A 754 7.16 -10.18 38.21
CA PRO A 754 6.94 -10.35 39.64
C PRO A 754 6.08 -9.18 40.15
N THR A 755 4.92 -9.50 40.71
CA THR A 755 3.98 -8.48 41.20
C THR A 755 4.59 -7.69 42.34
N GLU A 756 4.88 -6.40 42.13
CA GLU A 756 5.18 -5.48 43.22
C GLU A 756 3.97 -5.43 44.16
N ALA A 757 4.21 -5.65 45.45
CA ALA A 757 3.14 -5.72 46.45
C ALA A 757 2.60 -4.32 46.77
N VAL A 758 1.63 -3.85 45.99
CA VAL A 758 0.94 -2.57 46.21
C VAL A 758 0.18 -2.62 47.54
N SER A 759 0.76 -1.99 48.56
CA SER A 759 0.23 -1.91 49.92
C SER A 759 -1.08 -1.12 49.99
N SER A 760 -2.23 -1.82 49.90
CA SER A 760 -3.55 -1.22 50.04
C SER A 760 -3.88 -0.81 51.48
N LYS A 761 -3.83 0.49 51.79
CA LYS A 761 -4.54 1.05 52.95
C LYS A 761 -5.95 1.46 52.54
N PRO A 762 -7.02 1.01 53.23
CA PRO A 762 -8.38 1.45 52.94
C PRO A 762 -8.65 2.88 53.48
N PRO A 763 -9.54 3.66 52.84
CA PRO A 763 -10.05 4.92 53.39
C PRO A 763 -11.10 4.69 54.48
N PRO A 764 -11.37 5.69 55.36
CA PRO A 764 -12.37 5.57 56.42
C PRO A 764 -13.81 5.57 55.88
N HIS A 765 -14.70 4.87 56.59
CA HIS A 765 -16.12 4.76 56.24
C HIS A 765 -16.91 6.04 56.55
N ALA A 766 -17.95 6.29 55.75
CA ALA A 766 -19.04 7.20 56.08
C ALA A 766 -20.33 6.38 56.32
N GLU A 767 -21.06 6.67 57.39
CA GLU A 767 -22.24 5.91 57.81
C GLU A 767 -23.50 6.30 57.02
N LYS A 768 -24.34 5.30 56.69
CA LYS A 768 -25.80 5.46 56.53
C LYS A 768 -26.54 4.22 57.05
N PRO A 769 -27.79 4.35 57.52
CA PRO A 769 -28.35 3.43 58.51
C PRO A 769 -29.15 2.25 57.95
N ALA A 770 -29.13 1.18 58.74
CA ALA A 770 -30.14 0.14 58.98
C ALA A 770 -31.22 -0.14 57.92
N THR A 771 -31.26 -1.40 57.47
CA THR A 771 -32.51 -2.16 57.31
C THR A 771 -32.36 -3.55 57.91
N GLU A 772 -33.34 -3.94 58.73
CA GLU A 772 -33.50 -5.25 59.37
C GLU A 772 -34.20 -6.24 58.40
N HIS A 773 -34.23 -7.57 58.56
CA HIS A 773 -33.83 -8.50 59.64
C HIS A 773 -33.46 -9.88 59.04
N HIS A 774 -32.72 -10.72 59.80
CA HIS A 774 -32.71 -12.21 59.91
C HIS A 774 -32.98 -13.13 58.69
N SER A 775 -32.38 -14.32 58.55
CA SER A 775 -31.79 -15.30 59.50
C SER A 775 -30.73 -16.17 58.76
N GLY A 776 -29.89 -17.03 59.35
CA GLY A 776 -29.77 -17.56 60.72
C GLY A 776 -28.34 -18.11 61.00
N PRO A 777 -28.09 -18.91 62.06
CA PRO A 777 -26.77 -18.97 62.72
C PRO A 777 -25.99 -20.30 62.64
N VAL A 778 -24.65 -20.20 62.73
CA VAL A 778 -23.75 -21.16 63.42
C VAL A 778 -22.58 -20.38 64.07
N GLN A 779 -22.18 -20.74 65.29
CA GLN A 779 -20.96 -20.28 66.00
C GLN A 779 -19.94 -21.44 65.96
N TYR A 780 -18.61 -21.34 65.91
CA TYR A 780 -17.59 -20.71 66.77
C TYR A 780 -16.20 -21.12 66.15
N VAL A 781 -14.99 -20.68 66.55
CA VAL A 781 -14.47 -19.79 67.61
C VAL A 781 -13.22 -19.04 67.06
N HIS A 782 -12.63 -18.13 67.85
CA HIS A 782 -11.32 -17.51 67.57
C HIS A 782 -10.32 -17.77 68.70
N SER A 783 -9.02 -17.86 68.36
CA SER A 783 -7.95 -17.32 69.22
C SER A 783 -6.68 -16.97 68.42
N HIS A 784 -6.40 -15.67 68.32
CA HIS A 784 -5.08 -15.09 68.03
C HIS A 784 -4.12 -15.32 69.26
N THR A 785 -2.84 -14.90 69.33
CA THR A 785 -2.12 -13.80 68.65
C THR A 785 -0.59 -13.99 68.73
N ASP A 786 0.14 -13.24 67.90
CA ASP A 786 1.57 -12.93 68.04
C ASP A 786 1.95 -12.19 69.34
N GLN A 787 3.26 -12.10 69.63
CA GLN A 787 4.01 -10.89 70.09
C GLN A 787 5.43 -11.28 70.57
N GLN A 788 6.49 -10.45 70.60
CA GLN A 788 6.88 -9.19 69.91
C GLN A 788 8.35 -8.83 70.30
N LYS A 789 8.92 -7.74 69.72
CA LYS A 789 10.02 -6.89 70.29
C LYS A 789 11.44 -7.51 70.43
N SER A 790 12.54 -6.76 70.64
CA SER A 790 12.95 -5.40 70.20
C SER A 790 14.40 -5.03 70.63
N GLN A 791 14.99 -3.97 70.03
CA GLN A 791 16.07 -3.09 70.54
C GLN A 791 17.57 -3.52 70.54
N ASN A 792 18.40 -2.55 70.11
CA ASN A 792 19.74 -2.11 70.55
C ASN A 792 20.77 -3.10 71.19
N GLY A 793 22.02 -3.06 70.70
CA GLY A 793 23.20 -3.61 71.40
C GLY A 793 24.55 -3.24 70.75
N HIS A 794 25.58 -2.92 71.54
CA HIS A 794 26.86 -2.33 71.12
C HIS A 794 28.05 -3.33 71.10
N ARG A 795 28.95 -3.16 70.12
CA ARG A 795 30.44 -3.30 70.19
C ARG A 795 31.19 -4.64 70.32
N ASN A 796 32.34 -4.64 69.62
CA ASN A 796 33.64 -5.31 69.86
C ASN A 796 33.80 -6.83 69.58
N GLY A 797 34.86 -7.19 68.84
CA GLY A 797 35.28 -8.59 68.62
C GLY A 797 36.20 -8.85 67.40
N TYR A 798 37.44 -8.33 67.41
CA TYR A 798 38.56 -8.79 66.54
C TYR A 798 39.16 -10.12 67.09
N PRO A 799 40.06 -10.89 66.40
CA PRO A 799 41.08 -10.43 65.41
C PRO A 799 41.44 -11.40 64.23
N ASN A 800 42.54 -11.05 63.52
CA ASN A 800 43.38 -11.84 62.57
C ASN A 800 42.83 -12.04 61.13
N ASP A 801 43.63 -12.20 60.05
CA ASP A 801 44.94 -11.68 59.53
C ASP A 801 45.13 -12.33 58.10
N VAL A 802 46.01 -12.03 57.12
CA VAL A 802 47.20 -11.17 56.83
C VAL A 802 47.02 -10.67 55.38
N ASN A 803 46.95 -9.37 55.02
CA ASN A 803 48.01 -8.36 54.78
C ASN A 803 48.93 -8.57 53.54
N LEU A 804 49.38 -7.44 52.95
CA LEU A 804 50.34 -7.23 51.84
C LEU A 804 49.83 -7.46 50.38
N GLY A 805 50.07 -6.55 49.42
CA GLY A 805 50.78 -5.26 49.54
C GLY A 805 50.75 -4.32 48.31
N HIS A 806 51.43 -3.18 48.50
CA HIS A 806 51.62 -2.01 47.62
C HIS A 806 52.33 -2.27 46.24
N THR A 807 52.56 -1.33 45.30
CA THR A 807 52.60 0.17 45.35
C THR A 807 52.48 0.87 43.97
N ALA A 808 52.00 2.13 43.99
CA ALA A 808 52.48 3.34 43.26
C ALA A 808 52.56 3.47 41.72
N SER A 809 51.89 4.52 41.22
CA SER A 809 52.17 5.34 40.01
C SER A 809 53.52 6.12 40.12
N PRO A 810 54.09 6.81 39.08
CA PRO A 810 53.42 7.91 38.35
C PRO A 810 53.84 8.24 36.89
N LYS A 811 53.10 9.21 36.30
CA LYS A 811 53.42 10.19 35.24
C LYS A 811 54.82 10.16 34.55
N ALA A 812 54.84 10.27 33.21
CA ALA A 812 55.29 11.50 32.48
C ALA A 812 55.16 11.46 30.93
N LYS A 813 54.57 12.55 30.39
CA LYS A 813 54.94 13.37 29.21
C LYS A 813 55.72 12.84 27.95
N ASN A 814 55.29 13.45 26.82
CA ASN A 814 56.04 14.04 25.69
C ASN A 814 56.22 13.30 24.33
N GLU A 815 55.60 13.92 23.31
CA GLU A 815 56.21 14.45 22.06
C GLU A 815 56.40 13.62 20.76
N THR A 816 55.71 14.13 19.73
CA THR A 816 56.18 14.45 18.35
C THR A 816 56.32 13.40 17.23
N SER A 817 55.67 13.78 16.12
CA SER A 817 56.18 13.85 14.72
C SER A 817 55.88 12.73 13.71
N HIS A 818 55.29 13.20 12.59
CA HIS A 818 55.40 12.79 11.18
C HIS A 818 55.70 11.33 10.80
N SER A 819 54.74 10.74 10.09
CA SER A 819 54.82 10.59 8.63
C SER A 819 53.44 10.78 8.01
#